data_AF-A0A812LNW5-F1
#
_entry.id   AF-A0A812LNW5-F1
#
_cell.length_a   1.000
_cell.length_b   1.000
_cell.length_c   1.000
_cell.angle_alpha   90.00
_cell.angle_beta   90.00
_cell.angle_gamma   90.00
#
_symmetry.space_group_name_H-M   'P 1'
#
loop_
_entity.id
_entity.type
_entity.pdbx_description
1 polymer ?
#
loop_
_entity_poly.entity_id
_entity_poly.type
_entity_poly.pdbx_seq_one_letter_code
_entity_poly.pdbx_strand_id
1 'polypeptide(L)'
;MLRNQMQSGACASQSFQNPDQLFESLDPSLRVSMQNWRSGFKKDVAHLITQTELREKYKKIEEDGAIMRQFEQESSRQWQWPQEYCASAHPVLGIDEQQEGMSYDIAKAWSTLRRKHALECQKFVVEHQKRALAYYESKTDYKEVKQHVTDIVTLWYSQHSSFMSLETKQQTHQNCQLLMDMVVREEIPKAKSRLTDAATSRQKKQAALLETETKFQSMDPQMLIAMIELDKHSKQSSQADGTTAKHVEVCKTSELAAIIRRFPDLHNHFQIKLVDQPSKKAQASKQKAVGHYVTLYLNKGGKFIMDKHRCSLPDVLRSLDQMATKLHKAKFFAKKPNVAMKRKKANCAVSSFWSPPLDEDVSALVRQLRRDVISSYVEKPLRRNFMWLDCKAIQWLKLHKSEIVIATADKGLGDVMLPRCWVSAELERLLQTGFCHLSNEEYVAKAFKARCTLDSATRQMEAIGVLCPKQSRFICNDLYSKREGTFRLTVKLHKCPMVGRPIANLSHSWLAPASLFLCEVLSPLQDRLPHVVASSADFLRDIPQVVPLNYEIATIDIKNLYPSIQTDHLLEVLSDDIFGYYGMNPKAKYIVHVLEIVLRNQYVMHRGECFRAFGIATGIPPGVFLANIYVGHLDALVTHEHAAQLAFYKRLVDDTVCCA
;
A
#
# COMPACT_ATOMS: atom_id res chain seq x y z
N MET A 1 35.64 33.75 -50.68
CA MET A 1 37.00 34.25 -50.43
C MET A 1 37.50 33.50 -49.20
N LEU A 2 38.47 32.58 -49.22
CA LEU A 2 39.67 32.43 -50.04
C LEU A 2 39.82 30.98 -50.56
N ARG A 3 39.84 30.85 -51.88
CA ARG A 3 40.69 29.90 -52.61
C ARG A 3 42.06 30.58 -52.75
N ASN A 4 43.13 29.79 -52.76
CA ASN A 4 44.52 30.11 -53.14
C ASN A 4 45.49 30.48 -52.02
N GLN A 5 46.22 29.47 -51.56
CA GLN A 5 47.62 29.40 -51.10
C GLN A 5 47.73 27.98 -50.48
N MET A 6 48.58 27.04 -50.89
CA MET A 6 49.86 27.06 -51.58
C MET A 6 50.06 25.75 -52.36
N GLN A 7 50.57 25.85 -53.58
CA GLN A 7 51.38 24.82 -54.22
C GLN A 7 52.83 25.27 -54.14
N SER A 8 53.70 24.50 -53.48
CA SER A 8 55.12 24.29 -53.82
C SER A 8 55.79 23.51 -52.69
N GLY A 9 56.58 22.48 -53.06
CA GLY A 9 57.38 21.69 -52.12
C GLY A 9 57.29 20.18 -52.36
N ALA A 10 57.69 19.71 -53.54
CA ALA A 10 57.80 18.29 -53.83
C ALA A 10 59.05 17.70 -53.14
N CYS A 11 58.83 16.88 -52.12
CA CYS A 11 59.76 15.82 -51.72
C CYS A 11 58.91 14.64 -51.21
N ALA A 12 58.82 13.59 -52.05
CA ALA A 12 58.21 12.28 -51.85
C ALA A 12 57.27 12.11 -50.64
N SER A 13 56.13 12.81 -50.64
CA SER A 13 55.05 12.57 -49.70
C SER A 13 54.33 11.29 -50.12
N GLN A 14 54.64 10.16 -49.50
CA GLN A 14 53.77 8.98 -49.54
C GLN A 14 52.36 9.45 -49.14
N SER A 15 51.42 9.47 -50.08
CA SER A 15 50.04 9.85 -49.79
C SER A 15 49.38 8.70 -49.04
N PHE A 16 49.59 8.64 -47.73
CA PHE A 16 48.90 7.67 -46.90
C PHE A 16 47.39 7.95 -46.97
N GLN A 17 46.63 7.03 -47.55
CA GLN A 17 45.17 7.12 -47.62
C GLN A 17 44.50 6.64 -46.32
N ASN A 18 45.21 5.87 -45.49
CA ASN A 18 44.71 5.29 -44.25
C ASN A 18 45.69 5.56 -43.09
N PRO A 19 45.23 6.04 -41.90
CA PRO A 19 46.07 6.24 -40.73
C PRO A 19 46.84 4.97 -40.28
N ASP A 20 46.33 3.77 -40.57
CA ASP A 20 47.00 2.52 -40.21
C ASP A 20 48.30 2.29 -41.03
N GLN A 21 48.32 2.69 -42.30
CA GLN A 21 49.51 2.59 -43.16
C GLN A 21 50.63 3.56 -42.72
N LEU A 22 50.23 4.75 -42.25
CA LEU A 22 51.17 5.74 -41.70
C LEU A 22 51.65 5.32 -40.30
N PHE A 23 50.83 4.63 -39.52
CA PHE A 23 51.23 4.06 -38.24
C PHE A 23 52.28 2.94 -38.41
N GLU A 24 52.12 2.10 -39.44
CA GLU A 24 53.09 1.04 -39.78
C GLU A 24 54.44 1.55 -40.31
N SER A 25 54.53 2.82 -40.73
CA SER A 25 55.80 3.43 -41.16
C SER A 25 56.59 4.09 -40.01
N LEU A 26 56.02 4.16 -38.79
CA LEU A 26 56.70 4.67 -37.60
C LEU A 26 57.72 3.66 -37.04
N ASP A 27 58.69 4.15 -36.27
CA ASP A 27 59.64 3.31 -35.54
C ASP A 27 58.91 2.36 -34.56
N PRO A 28 59.26 1.06 -34.50
CA PRO A 28 58.60 0.10 -33.60
C PRO A 28 58.53 0.52 -32.13
N SER A 29 59.53 1.24 -31.61
CA SER A 29 59.54 1.73 -30.23
C SER A 29 58.57 2.89 -30.00
N LEU A 30 58.37 3.75 -31.01
CA LEU A 30 57.43 4.87 -30.97
C LEU A 30 55.97 4.42 -31.19
N ARG A 31 55.76 3.31 -31.91
CA ARG A 31 54.42 2.74 -32.15
C ARG A 31 53.66 2.46 -30.86
N VAL A 32 54.34 1.99 -29.81
CA VAL A 32 53.68 1.68 -28.52
C VAL A 32 53.09 2.94 -27.89
N SER A 33 53.86 4.03 -27.82
CA SER A 33 53.41 5.31 -27.27
C SER A 33 52.30 5.93 -28.10
N MET A 34 52.42 5.89 -29.44
CA MET A 34 51.40 6.40 -30.35
C MET A 34 50.12 5.57 -30.36
N GLN A 35 50.20 4.25 -30.17
CA GLN A 35 49.04 3.37 -30.03
C GLN A 35 48.32 3.63 -28.70
N ASN A 36 49.07 3.81 -27.62
CA ASN A 36 48.51 4.19 -26.31
C ASN A 36 47.79 5.53 -26.40
N TRP A 37 48.41 6.54 -27.01
CA TRP A 37 47.78 7.82 -27.29
C TRP A 37 46.51 7.67 -28.14
N ARG A 38 46.56 6.95 -29.27
CA ARG A 38 45.40 6.73 -30.15
C ARG A 38 44.23 6.07 -29.41
N SER A 39 44.52 5.07 -28.59
CA SER A 39 43.51 4.39 -27.77
C SER A 39 42.94 5.29 -26.66
N GLY A 40 43.79 6.11 -26.02
CA GLY A 40 43.40 7.09 -25.02
C GLY A 40 42.51 8.18 -25.61
N PHE A 41 42.90 8.74 -26.74
CA PHE A 41 42.13 9.76 -27.45
C PHE A 41 40.74 9.25 -27.86
N LYS A 42 40.64 8.02 -28.38
CA LYS A 42 39.33 7.38 -28.67
C LYS A 42 38.45 7.27 -27.42
N LYS A 43 39.03 6.94 -26.26
CA LYS A 43 38.30 6.91 -24.99
C LYS A 43 37.86 8.30 -24.55
N ASP A 44 38.73 9.30 -24.68
CA ASP A 44 38.41 10.69 -24.33
C ASP A 44 37.29 11.26 -25.21
N VAL A 45 37.30 10.97 -26.52
CA VAL A 45 36.20 11.31 -27.45
C VAL A 45 34.91 10.58 -27.06
N ALA A 46 34.97 9.31 -26.64
CA ALA A 46 33.80 8.59 -26.15
C ALA A 46 33.24 9.17 -24.83
N HIS A 47 34.12 9.60 -23.92
CA HIS A 47 33.73 10.31 -22.70
C HIS A 47 33.11 11.67 -23.01
N LEU A 48 33.66 12.43 -23.97
CA LEU A 48 33.08 13.69 -24.43
C LEU A 48 31.65 13.50 -24.93
N ILE A 49 31.40 12.48 -25.77
CA ILE A 49 30.04 12.13 -26.24
C ILE A 49 29.13 11.85 -25.04
N THR A 50 29.57 10.99 -24.13
CA THR A 50 28.79 10.59 -22.94
C THR A 50 28.44 11.79 -22.07
N GLN A 51 29.40 12.67 -21.81
CA GLN A 51 29.18 13.88 -21.01
C GLN A 51 28.28 14.89 -21.74
N THR A 52 28.36 15.00 -23.05
CA THR A 52 27.47 15.85 -23.87
C THR A 52 26.02 15.35 -23.76
N GLU A 53 25.79 14.04 -23.87
CA GLU A 53 24.45 13.47 -23.71
C GLU A 53 23.90 13.63 -22.29
N LEU A 54 24.75 13.47 -21.26
CA LEU A 54 24.36 13.71 -19.88
C LEU A 54 24.00 15.17 -19.64
N ARG A 55 24.74 16.11 -20.25
CA ARG A 55 24.46 17.54 -20.17
C ARG A 55 23.07 17.87 -20.72
N GLU A 56 22.71 17.35 -21.88
CA GLU A 56 21.38 17.54 -22.47
C GLU A 56 20.29 16.93 -21.59
N LYS A 57 20.51 15.72 -21.08
CA LYS A 57 19.58 15.05 -20.16
C LYS A 57 19.35 15.85 -18.89
N TYR A 58 20.41 16.34 -18.26
CA TYR A 58 20.32 17.12 -17.03
C TYR A 58 19.70 18.49 -17.26
N LYS A 59 20.03 19.14 -18.38
CA LYS A 59 19.39 20.41 -18.77
C LYS A 59 17.87 20.26 -18.90
N LYS A 60 17.40 19.17 -19.53
CA LYS A 60 15.96 18.90 -19.64
C LYS A 60 15.30 18.67 -18.27
N ILE A 61 15.97 17.93 -17.38
CA ILE A 61 15.47 17.72 -16.00
C ILE A 61 15.38 19.05 -15.22
N GLU A 62 16.37 19.95 -15.41
CA GLU A 62 16.36 21.30 -14.82
C GLU A 62 15.24 22.17 -15.41
N GLU A 63 15.01 22.11 -16.73
CA GLU A 63 13.92 22.84 -17.43
C GLU A 63 12.53 22.35 -16.99
N ASP A 64 12.35 21.04 -16.80
CA ASP A 64 11.09 20.44 -16.34
C ASP A 64 10.83 20.66 -14.84
N GLY A 65 11.77 21.25 -14.09
CA GLY A 65 11.69 21.42 -12.63
C GLY A 65 11.65 20.10 -11.86
N ALA A 66 12.10 19.01 -12.50
CA ALA A 66 12.05 17.65 -11.99
C ALA A 66 13.30 17.32 -11.14
N ILE A 67 13.13 16.36 -10.24
CA ILE A 67 14.25 15.82 -9.44
C ILE A 67 14.79 14.60 -10.19
N MET A 68 16.12 14.46 -10.29
CA MET A 68 16.72 13.27 -10.88
C MET A 68 16.25 12.02 -10.13
N ARG A 69 15.96 10.94 -10.86
CA ARG A 69 15.43 9.68 -10.31
C ARG A 69 16.23 9.14 -9.12
N GLN A 70 17.55 9.34 -9.11
CA GLN A 70 18.43 8.93 -8.01
C GLN A 70 18.14 9.65 -6.68
N PHE A 71 17.57 10.85 -6.73
CA PHE A 71 17.25 11.68 -5.55
C PHE A 71 15.74 11.74 -5.27
N GLU A 72 14.90 11.18 -6.15
CA GLU A 72 13.44 11.22 -6.06
C GLU A 72 12.91 10.51 -4.79
N GLN A 73 13.45 9.32 -4.50
CA GLN A 73 13.11 8.57 -3.28
C GLN A 73 13.51 9.32 -2.00
N GLU A 74 14.65 10.03 -2.03
CA GLU A 74 15.15 10.79 -0.88
C GLU A 74 14.31 12.07 -0.67
N SER A 75 13.86 12.71 -1.75
CA SER A 75 12.99 13.90 -1.69
C SER A 75 11.57 13.61 -1.17
N SER A 76 11.08 12.37 -1.34
CA SER A 76 9.71 11.96 -0.99
C SER A 76 9.60 11.27 0.38
N ARG A 77 10.73 11.09 1.09
CA ARG A 77 10.76 10.42 2.40
C ARG A 77 10.09 11.27 3.47
N GLN A 78 9.02 10.73 4.05
CA GLN A 78 8.29 11.36 5.15
C GLN A 78 8.93 11.00 6.50
N TRP A 79 8.95 11.97 7.41
CA TRP A 79 9.26 11.73 8.83
C TRP A 79 7.96 11.68 9.64
N GLN A 80 7.90 10.76 10.60
CA GLN A 80 6.72 10.60 11.45
C GLN A 80 6.87 11.45 12.70
N TRP A 81 5.91 12.36 12.91
CA TRP A 81 5.83 13.24 14.07
C TRP A 81 4.62 12.84 14.93
N PRO A 82 4.69 12.94 16.27
CA PRO A 82 3.52 12.78 17.13
C PRO A 82 2.44 13.80 16.78
N GLN A 83 1.18 13.36 16.65
CA GLN A 83 0.06 14.23 16.23
C GLN A 83 -0.16 15.43 17.14
N GLU A 84 0.04 15.26 18.45
CA GLU A 84 -0.08 16.33 19.45
C GLU A 84 1.00 17.41 19.25
N TYR A 85 2.20 17.01 18.86
CA TYR A 85 3.28 17.94 18.54
C TYR A 85 3.03 18.65 17.21
N CYS A 86 2.51 17.97 16.19
CA CYS A 86 2.12 18.63 14.93
C CYS A 86 1.15 19.79 15.14
N ALA A 87 0.25 19.70 16.12
CA ALA A 87 -0.73 20.75 16.45
C ALA A 87 -0.13 21.94 17.20
N SER A 88 1.05 21.78 17.82
CA SER A 88 1.73 22.78 18.65
C SER A 88 3.13 23.12 18.13
N ALA A 89 3.48 22.68 16.93
CA ALA A 89 4.79 22.91 16.33
C ALA A 89 4.95 24.38 15.94
N HIS A 90 6.14 24.92 16.18
CA HIS A 90 6.52 26.29 15.84
C HIS A 90 7.86 26.26 15.07
N PRO A 91 8.11 27.24 14.19
CA PRO A 91 9.34 27.29 13.42
C PRO A 91 10.57 27.49 14.31
N VAL A 92 11.63 26.74 14.02
CA VAL A 92 12.93 26.85 14.70
C VAL A 92 13.81 27.85 13.95
N LEU A 93 14.18 28.94 14.65
CA LEU A 93 15.06 29.98 14.13
C LEU A 93 16.39 29.40 13.64
N GLY A 94 16.73 29.70 12.38
CA GLY A 94 17.96 29.23 11.73
C GLY A 94 17.87 27.86 11.05
N ILE A 95 16.75 27.13 11.21
CA ILE A 95 16.49 25.85 10.53
C ILE A 95 15.33 25.99 9.56
N ASP A 96 14.24 26.60 10.01
CA ASP A 96 13.03 26.79 9.21
C ASP A 96 13.04 28.16 8.51
N GLU A 97 12.66 28.19 7.23
CA GLU A 97 12.39 29.43 6.51
C GLU A 97 11.05 30.00 7.01
N GLN A 98 11.08 31.12 7.75
CA GLN A 98 9.88 31.74 8.31
C GLN A 98 8.95 32.23 7.19
N GLN A 99 7.70 31.77 7.20
CA GLN A 99 6.62 32.35 6.38
C GLN A 99 5.76 33.23 7.28
N GLU A 100 5.81 34.55 7.08
CA GLU A 100 4.99 35.50 7.84
C GLU A 100 3.48 35.22 7.62
N GLY A 101 2.73 35.05 8.71
CA GLY A 101 1.27 35.07 8.70
C GLY A 101 0.51 33.74 8.51
N MET A 102 1.17 32.58 8.49
CA MET A 102 0.53 31.26 8.31
C MET A 102 0.80 30.31 9.49
N SER A 103 -0.16 29.42 9.79
CA SER A 103 0.04 28.35 10.78
C SER A 103 1.16 27.40 10.32
N TYR A 104 2.15 27.15 11.17
CA TYR A 104 3.31 26.31 10.85
C TYR A 104 2.90 24.84 10.69
N ASP A 105 3.30 24.23 9.57
CA ASP A 105 3.09 22.82 9.26
C ASP A 105 4.46 22.12 9.17
N ILE A 106 4.78 21.34 10.20
CA ILE A 106 6.06 20.62 10.31
C ILE A 106 6.25 19.56 9.20
N ALA A 107 5.17 18.94 8.71
CA ALA A 107 5.27 17.97 7.62
C ALA A 107 5.59 18.67 6.28
N LYS A 108 4.97 19.83 6.07
CA LYS A 108 5.29 20.70 4.93
C LYS A 108 6.70 21.26 5.03
N ALA A 109 7.14 21.71 6.20
CA ALA A 109 8.52 22.18 6.43
C ALA A 109 9.54 21.07 6.14
N TRP A 110 9.33 19.86 6.65
CA TRP A 110 10.18 18.69 6.38
C TRP A 110 10.25 18.33 4.90
N SER A 111 9.10 18.24 4.22
CA SER A 111 9.07 17.93 2.78
C SER A 111 9.77 19.00 1.94
N THR A 112 9.66 20.27 2.34
CA THR A 112 10.36 21.39 1.71
C THR A 112 11.88 21.28 1.90
N LEU A 113 12.34 21.00 3.12
CA LEU A 113 13.76 20.79 3.44
C LEU A 113 14.35 19.62 2.64
N ARG A 114 13.64 18.48 2.59
CA ARG A 114 14.09 17.30 1.85
C ARG A 114 14.14 17.52 0.34
N ARG A 115 13.15 18.24 -0.20
CA ARG A 115 13.19 18.71 -1.59
C ARG A 115 14.38 19.62 -1.84
N LYS A 116 14.67 20.56 -0.94
CA LYS A 116 15.83 21.46 -1.01
C LYS A 116 17.16 20.68 -1.03
N HIS A 117 17.37 19.75 -0.10
CA HIS A 117 18.57 18.91 -0.08
C HIS A 117 18.72 18.05 -1.35
N ALA A 118 17.62 17.47 -1.85
CA ALA A 118 17.66 16.72 -3.11
C ALA A 118 18.10 17.59 -4.29
N LEU A 119 17.61 18.85 -4.35
CA LEU A 119 18.02 19.82 -5.35
C LEU A 119 19.48 20.29 -5.17
N GLU A 120 19.98 20.39 -3.94
CA GLU A 120 21.39 20.70 -3.67
C GLU A 120 22.32 19.58 -4.15
N CYS A 121 22.00 18.32 -3.83
CA CYS A 121 22.71 17.15 -4.36
C CYS A 121 22.68 17.11 -5.90
N GLN A 122 21.51 17.37 -6.49
CA GLN A 122 21.36 17.46 -7.93
C GLN A 122 22.24 18.56 -8.53
N LYS A 123 22.23 19.77 -7.96
CA LYS A 123 23.08 20.89 -8.39
C LYS A 123 24.55 20.52 -8.32
N PHE A 124 25.00 19.87 -7.25
CA PHE A 124 26.38 19.41 -7.10
C PHE A 124 26.80 18.49 -8.25
N VAL A 125 25.96 17.48 -8.57
CA VAL A 125 26.23 16.55 -9.68
C VAL A 125 26.25 17.28 -11.02
N VAL A 126 25.29 18.18 -11.26
CA VAL A 126 25.23 18.95 -12.52
C VAL A 126 26.46 19.84 -12.69
N GLU A 127 26.91 20.52 -11.63
CA GLU A 127 28.11 21.36 -11.69
C GLU A 127 29.39 20.56 -11.95
N HIS A 128 29.56 19.40 -11.29
CA HIS A 128 30.69 18.53 -11.58
C HIS A 128 30.62 17.87 -12.95
N GLN A 129 29.42 17.58 -13.45
CA GLN A 129 29.21 17.13 -14.82
C GLN A 129 29.65 18.20 -15.83
N LYS A 130 29.28 19.48 -15.63
CA LYS A 130 29.75 20.60 -16.46
C LYS A 130 31.27 20.71 -16.49
N ARG A 131 31.92 20.58 -15.33
CA ARG A 131 33.39 20.60 -15.24
C ARG A 131 34.03 19.40 -15.94
N ALA A 132 33.43 18.21 -15.81
CA ALA A 132 33.89 17.02 -16.51
C ALA A 132 33.76 17.18 -18.04
N LEU A 133 32.68 17.78 -18.52
CA LEU A 133 32.51 18.09 -19.94
C LEU A 133 33.62 19.04 -20.42
N ALA A 134 33.83 20.17 -19.73
CA ALA A 134 34.88 21.13 -20.07
C ALA A 134 36.29 20.49 -20.05
N TYR A 135 36.55 19.57 -19.12
CA TYR A 135 37.79 18.81 -19.07
C TYR A 135 38.02 17.97 -20.33
N TYR A 136 37.00 17.21 -20.78
CA TYR A 136 37.11 16.41 -22.01
C TYR A 136 37.09 17.25 -23.27
N GLU A 137 36.39 18.40 -23.29
CA GLU A 137 36.47 19.37 -24.39
C GLU A 137 37.89 19.91 -24.55
N SER A 138 38.54 20.30 -23.45
CA SER A 138 39.94 20.73 -23.47
C SER A 138 40.87 19.59 -23.92
N LYS A 139 40.67 18.37 -23.42
CA LYS A 139 41.54 17.22 -23.75
C LYS A 139 41.40 16.73 -25.19
N THR A 140 40.28 17.04 -25.83
CA THR A 140 40.01 16.72 -27.24
C THR A 140 40.18 17.92 -28.17
N ASP A 141 40.55 19.10 -27.63
CA ASP A 141 40.87 20.27 -28.42
C ASP A 141 42.10 20.02 -29.29
N TYR A 142 42.03 20.48 -30.54
CA TYR A 142 43.08 20.24 -31.52
C TYR A 142 44.46 20.75 -31.08
N LYS A 143 44.53 21.90 -30.39
CA LYS A 143 45.80 22.49 -29.96
C LYS A 143 46.44 21.67 -28.84
N GLU A 144 45.65 21.27 -27.85
CA GLU A 144 46.10 20.46 -26.72
C GLU A 144 46.55 19.06 -27.17
N VAL A 145 45.79 18.44 -28.08
CA VAL A 145 46.14 17.15 -28.66
C VAL A 145 47.44 17.23 -29.46
N LYS A 146 47.63 18.31 -30.24
CA LYS A 146 48.87 18.55 -30.99
C LYS A 146 50.07 18.76 -30.08
N GLN A 147 49.89 19.46 -28.97
CA GLN A 147 50.94 19.65 -27.97
C GLN A 147 51.30 18.32 -27.31
N HIS A 148 50.31 17.54 -26.87
CA HIS A 148 50.56 16.24 -26.25
C HIS A 148 51.31 15.27 -27.18
N VAL A 149 50.98 15.21 -28.47
CA VAL A 149 51.73 14.39 -29.44
C VAL A 149 53.16 14.92 -29.62
N THR A 150 53.35 16.24 -29.59
CA THR A 150 54.69 16.86 -29.63
C THR A 150 55.51 16.48 -28.39
N ASP A 151 54.89 16.43 -27.21
CA ASP A 151 55.54 16.04 -25.96
C ASP A 151 55.93 14.55 -25.97
N ILE A 152 55.06 13.67 -26.48
CA ILE A 152 55.36 12.24 -26.67
C ILE A 152 56.60 12.06 -27.56
N VAL A 153 56.64 12.78 -28.68
CA VAL A 153 57.75 12.72 -29.63
C VAL A 153 59.05 13.29 -29.02
N THR A 154 58.95 14.38 -28.25
CA THR A 154 60.09 15.00 -27.57
C THR A 154 60.66 14.09 -26.46
N LEU A 155 59.79 13.46 -25.68
CA LEU A 155 60.17 12.46 -24.68
C LEU A 155 60.86 11.26 -25.33
N TRP A 156 60.31 10.76 -26.43
CA TRP A 156 60.91 9.67 -27.19
C TRP A 156 62.30 10.04 -27.74
N TYR A 157 62.49 11.28 -28.22
CA TYR A 157 63.81 11.78 -28.61
C TYR A 157 64.80 11.78 -27.44
N SER A 158 64.40 12.22 -26.25
CA SER A 158 65.31 12.23 -25.10
C SER A 158 65.87 10.84 -24.76
N GLN A 159 65.12 9.77 -25.07
CA GLN A 159 65.48 8.38 -24.79
C GLN A 159 66.27 7.71 -25.94
N HIS A 160 66.13 8.17 -27.18
CA HIS A 160 66.68 7.50 -28.38
C HIS A 160 67.57 8.43 -29.25
N SER A 161 67.89 9.64 -28.78
CA SER A 161 68.52 10.72 -29.56
C SER A 161 69.95 10.44 -30.06
N SER A 162 70.66 9.49 -29.48
CA SER A 162 72.09 9.23 -29.70
C SER A 162 72.44 8.68 -31.09
N PHE A 163 71.45 8.20 -31.86
CA PHE A 163 71.68 7.55 -33.17
C PHE A 163 70.85 8.12 -34.33
N MET A 164 70.13 9.24 -34.14
CA MET A 164 69.24 9.80 -35.18
C MET A 164 69.77 11.09 -35.81
N SER A 165 69.76 11.14 -37.16
CA SER A 165 70.04 12.36 -37.92
C SER A 165 68.96 13.42 -37.72
N LEU A 166 69.30 14.70 -37.97
CA LEU A 166 68.36 15.82 -37.86
C LEU A 166 67.17 15.66 -38.82
N GLU A 167 67.42 15.13 -40.01
CA GLU A 167 66.41 14.88 -41.06
C GLU A 167 65.43 13.78 -40.64
N THR A 168 65.93 12.68 -40.04
CA THR A 168 65.06 11.62 -39.50
C THR A 168 64.19 12.14 -38.35
N LYS A 169 64.74 12.99 -37.47
CA LYS A 169 63.94 13.62 -36.40
C LYS A 169 62.81 14.46 -36.99
N GLN A 170 63.10 15.35 -37.95
CA GLN A 170 62.07 16.17 -38.58
C GLN A 170 60.99 15.32 -39.29
N GLN A 171 61.39 14.26 -40.00
CA GLN A 171 60.46 13.37 -40.70
C GLN A 171 59.56 12.60 -39.71
N THR A 172 60.11 12.07 -38.62
CA THR A 172 59.31 11.37 -37.59
C THR A 172 58.31 12.31 -36.92
N HIS A 173 58.72 13.55 -36.61
CA HIS A 173 57.82 14.54 -36.03
C HIS A 173 56.67 14.89 -36.97
N GLN A 174 56.97 15.11 -38.26
CA GLN A 174 55.96 15.38 -39.29
C GLN A 174 55.00 14.19 -39.47
N ASN A 175 55.51 12.95 -39.51
CA ASN A 175 54.69 11.75 -39.63
C ASN A 175 53.75 11.56 -38.43
N CYS A 176 54.21 11.84 -37.20
CA CYS A 176 53.36 11.78 -36.00
C CYS A 176 52.28 12.88 -36.00
N GLN A 177 52.60 14.09 -36.44
CA GLN A 177 51.61 15.16 -36.59
C GLN A 177 50.58 14.83 -37.67
N LEU A 178 51.01 14.27 -38.80
CA LEU A 178 50.13 13.85 -39.88
C LEU A 178 49.19 12.71 -39.41
N LEU A 179 49.72 11.74 -38.66
CA LEU A 179 48.93 10.67 -38.07
C LEU A 179 47.88 11.22 -37.10
N MET A 180 48.27 12.18 -36.24
CA MET A 180 47.35 12.85 -35.33
C MET A 180 46.22 13.56 -36.08
N ASP A 181 46.57 14.34 -37.11
CA ASP A 181 45.59 15.04 -37.96
C ASP A 181 44.59 14.07 -38.59
N MET A 182 45.07 12.94 -39.12
CA MET A 182 44.21 11.91 -39.71
C MET A 182 43.27 11.29 -38.68
N VAL A 183 43.77 10.94 -37.49
CA VAL A 183 42.97 10.34 -36.41
C VAL A 183 41.91 11.33 -35.89
N VAL A 184 42.27 12.59 -35.68
CA VAL A 184 41.34 13.63 -35.21
C VAL A 184 40.25 13.91 -36.27
N ARG A 185 40.62 13.99 -37.55
CA ARG A 185 39.68 14.16 -38.68
C ARG A 185 38.75 12.97 -38.87
N GLU A 186 39.16 11.78 -38.44
CA GLU A 186 38.32 10.59 -38.50
C GLU A 186 37.37 10.50 -37.29
N GLU A 187 37.87 10.67 -36.07
CA GLU A 187 37.13 10.37 -34.84
C GLU A 187 36.17 11.49 -34.42
N ILE A 188 36.54 12.78 -34.58
CA ILE A 188 35.65 13.89 -34.18
C ILE A 188 34.36 13.95 -35.03
N PRO A 189 34.40 13.84 -36.37
CA PRO A 189 33.18 13.81 -37.18
C PRO A 189 32.32 12.56 -36.91
N LYS A 190 32.95 11.39 -36.70
CA LYS A 190 32.25 10.17 -36.28
C LYS A 190 31.53 10.37 -34.95
N ALA A 191 32.15 11.05 -34.00
CA ALA A 191 31.53 11.40 -32.72
C ALA A 191 30.32 12.33 -32.88
N LYS A 192 30.43 13.37 -33.72
CA LYS A 192 29.32 14.29 -34.02
C LYS A 192 28.15 13.59 -34.71
N SER A 193 28.42 12.70 -35.68
CA SER A 193 27.38 11.89 -36.34
C SER A 193 26.65 11.00 -35.35
N ARG A 194 27.37 10.36 -34.42
CA ARG A 194 26.75 9.52 -33.38
C ARG A 194 25.81 10.31 -32.49
N LEU A 195 26.18 11.53 -32.11
CA LEU A 195 25.31 12.42 -31.31
C LEU A 195 24.04 12.81 -32.08
N THR A 196 24.14 13.16 -33.36
CA THR A 196 22.97 13.50 -34.19
C THR A 196 22.05 12.29 -34.42
N ASP A 197 22.62 11.11 -34.67
CA ASP A 197 21.85 9.87 -34.86
C ASP A 197 21.13 9.46 -33.57
N ALA A 198 21.82 9.59 -32.42
CA ALA A 198 21.24 9.34 -31.11
C ALA A 198 20.10 10.32 -30.79
N ALA A 199 20.27 11.61 -31.07
CA ALA A 199 19.24 12.64 -30.87
C ALA A 199 18.00 12.37 -31.75
N THR A 200 18.21 12.03 -33.02
CA THR A 200 17.13 11.72 -33.97
C THR A 200 16.37 10.45 -33.56
N SER A 201 17.10 9.42 -33.09
CA SER A 201 16.49 8.19 -32.56
C SER A 201 15.66 8.46 -31.29
N ARG A 202 16.15 9.32 -30.38
CA ARG A 202 15.42 9.73 -29.17
C ARG A 202 14.14 10.49 -29.51
N GLN A 203 14.18 11.45 -30.44
CA GLN A 203 12.99 12.17 -30.88
C GLN A 203 11.95 11.22 -31.49
N LYS A 204 12.37 10.29 -32.36
CA LYS A 204 11.47 9.27 -32.93
C LYS A 204 10.85 8.39 -31.84
N LYS A 205 11.63 7.95 -30.84
CA LYS A 205 11.10 7.18 -29.70
C LYS A 205 10.12 7.98 -28.84
N GLN A 206 10.42 9.25 -28.58
CA GLN A 206 9.55 10.11 -27.76
C GLN A 206 8.24 10.44 -28.50
N ALA A 207 8.30 10.70 -29.81
CA ALA A 207 7.11 10.87 -30.64
C ALA A 207 6.27 9.59 -30.68
N ALA A 208 6.90 8.42 -30.87
CA ALA A 208 6.21 7.14 -30.85
C ALA A 208 5.60 6.82 -29.48
N LEU A 209 6.28 7.17 -28.37
CA LEU A 209 5.75 7.03 -27.01
C LEU A 209 4.55 7.95 -26.78
N LEU A 210 4.64 9.21 -27.18
CA LEU A 210 3.52 10.15 -27.05
C LEU A 210 2.32 9.71 -27.90
N GLU A 211 2.57 9.22 -29.12
CA GLU A 211 1.54 8.69 -30.01
C GLU A 211 0.91 7.40 -29.45
N THR A 212 1.70 6.49 -28.88
CA THR A 212 1.18 5.30 -28.23
C THR A 212 0.44 5.62 -26.94
N GLU A 213 0.89 6.61 -26.16
CA GLU A 213 0.22 7.07 -24.94
C GLU A 213 -1.11 7.75 -25.26
N THR A 214 -1.16 8.64 -26.26
CA THR A 214 -2.42 9.23 -26.72
C THR A 214 -3.38 8.17 -27.26
N LYS A 215 -2.89 7.20 -28.05
CA LYS A 215 -3.70 6.06 -28.49
C LYS A 215 -4.22 5.25 -27.31
N PHE A 216 -3.38 4.94 -26.33
CA PHE A 216 -3.73 4.18 -25.12
C PHE A 216 -4.76 4.89 -24.26
N GLN A 217 -4.64 6.21 -24.09
CA GLN A 217 -5.60 7.03 -23.35
C GLN A 217 -6.95 7.12 -24.08
N SER A 218 -6.97 7.05 -25.41
CA SER A 218 -8.19 7.03 -26.22
C SER A 218 -8.77 5.63 -26.48
N MET A 219 -8.07 4.56 -26.09
CA MET A 219 -8.47 3.19 -26.42
C MET A 219 -9.68 2.74 -25.60
N ASP A 220 -10.56 1.99 -26.25
CA ASP A 220 -11.67 1.33 -25.57
C ASP A 220 -11.13 0.32 -24.53
N PRO A 221 -11.65 0.32 -23.28
CA PRO A 221 -11.21 -0.61 -22.25
C PRO A 221 -11.25 -2.08 -22.65
N GLN A 222 -12.15 -2.49 -23.56
CA GLN A 222 -12.22 -3.86 -24.09
C GLN A 222 -11.03 -4.19 -25.00
N MET A 223 -10.60 -3.22 -25.80
CA MET A 223 -9.43 -3.36 -26.68
C MET A 223 -8.15 -3.51 -25.85
N LEU A 224 -8.00 -2.69 -24.79
CA LEU A 224 -6.87 -2.76 -23.86
C LEU A 224 -6.73 -4.14 -23.21
N ILE A 225 -7.84 -4.70 -22.74
CA ILE A 225 -7.87 -6.02 -22.09
C ILE A 225 -7.55 -7.13 -23.08
N ALA A 226 -8.12 -7.07 -24.29
CA ALA A 226 -7.81 -8.03 -25.33
C ALA A 226 -6.34 -7.96 -25.75
N MET A 227 -5.77 -6.77 -25.84
CA MET A 227 -4.36 -6.55 -26.16
C MET A 227 -3.43 -7.17 -25.10
N ILE A 228 -3.75 -7.00 -23.81
CA ILE A 228 -3.00 -7.60 -22.70
C ILE A 228 -3.07 -9.13 -22.73
N GLU A 229 -4.27 -9.68 -22.93
CA GLU A 229 -4.46 -11.13 -22.93
C GLU A 229 -3.78 -11.80 -24.14
N LEU A 230 -3.83 -11.16 -25.31
CA LEU A 230 -3.16 -11.61 -26.53
C LEU A 230 -1.62 -11.55 -26.42
N ASP A 231 -1.07 -10.48 -25.83
CA ASP A 231 0.38 -10.35 -25.61
C ASP A 231 0.92 -11.43 -24.66
N LYS A 232 0.14 -11.81 -23.65
CA LYS A 232 0.47 -12.92 -22.76
C LYS A 232 0.43 -14.27 -23.49
N HIS A 233 -0.61 -14.52 -24.27
CA HIS A 233 -0.69 -15.73 -25.07
C HIS A 233 0.50 -15.83 -26.04
N SER A 234 0.86 -14.74 -26.71
CA SER A 234 2.03 -14.69 -27.59
C SER A 234 3.32 -15.04 -26.85
N LYS A 235 3.54 -14.49 -25.64
CA LYS A 235 4.75 -14.76 -24.84
C LYS A 235 4.83 -16.20 -24.34
N GLN A 236 3.69 -16.82 -24.04
CA GLN A 236 3.64 -18.23 -23.63
C GLN A 236 3.93 -19.18 -24.79
N SER A 237 3.47 -18.86 -26.01
CA SER A 237 3.79 -19.63 -27.22
C SER A 237 5.27 -19.54 -27.59
N SER A 238 5.90 -18.37 -27.44
CA SER A 238 7.30 -18.14 -27.82
C SER A 238 8.32 -18.89 -26.95
N GLN A 239 7.95 -19.31 -25.73
CA GLN A 239 8.83 -20.13 -24.88
C GLN A 239 8.90 -21.60 -25.31
N ALA A 240 7.98 -22.06 -26.18
CA ALA A 240 7.92 -23.45 -26.63
C ALA A 240 8.74 -23.72 -27.91
N ASP A 241 8.81 -22.77 -28.85
CA ASP A 241 9.30 -23.03 -30.23
C ASP A 241 10.49 -22.18 -30.69
N GLY A 242 11.12 -21.37 -29.83
CA GLY A 242 12.37 -20.66 -30.14
C GLY A 242 12.33 -19.67 -31.32
N THR A 243 11.16 -19.45 -31.91
CA THR A 243 10.93 -18.55 -33.05
C THR A 243 9.95 -17.45 -32.67
N THR A 244 10.34 -16.20 -32.92
CA THR A 244 9.59 -14.97 -32.59
C THR A 244 8.46 -14.69 -33.57
N ALA A 245 7.55 -15.64 -33.78
CA ALA A 245 6.31 -15.38 -34.50
C ALA A 245 5.18 -15.12 -33.49
N LYS A 246 4.55 -13.94 -33.57
CA LYS A 246 3.36 -13.55 -32.78
C LYS A 246 2.12 -14.30 -33.29
N HIS A 247 2.11 -15.63 -33.25
CA HIS A 247 0.92 -16.42 -33.57
C HIS A 247 0.15 -16.76 -32.29
N VAL A 248 -1.11 -16.31 -32.23
CA VAL A 248 -1.99 -16.57 -31.10
C VAL A 248 -3.22 -17.35 -31.57
N GLU A 249 -3.38 -18.59 -31.08
CA GLU A 249 -4.58 -19.39 -31.33
C GLU A 249 -5.66 -19.08 -30.28
N VAL A 250 -6.85 -18.64 -30.73
CA VAL A 250 -7.96 -18.30 -29.86
C VAL A 250 -9.19 -19.14 -30.23
N CYS A 251 -9.81 -19.77 -29.23
CA CYS A 251 -10.98 -20.61 -29.46
C CYS A 251 -12.18 -19.77 -29.93
N LYS A 252 -12.87 -20.20 -31.02
CA LYS A 252 -13.99 -19.46 -31.62
C LYS A 252 -15.14 -19.14 -30.66
N THR A 253 -15.33 -19.96 -29.63
CA THR A 253 -16.40 -19.80 -28.62
C THR A 253 -15.97 -19.01 -27.38
N SER A 254 -14.70 -18.59 -27.30
CA SER A 254 -14.20 -17.83 -26.15
C SER A 254 -14.69 -16.38 -26.13
N GLU A 255 -14.81 -15.80 -24.93
CA GLU A 255 -15.15 -14.38 -24.77
C GLU A 255 -14.08 -13.47 -25.42
N LEU A 256 -12.81 -13.89 -25.41
CA LEU A 256 -11.73 -13.20 -26.09
C LEU A 256 -11.95 -13.17 -27.62
N ALA A 257 -12.42 -14.27 -28.23
CA ALA A 257 -12.78 -14.29 -29.65
C ALA A 257 -13.97 -13.36 -29.97
N ALA A 258 -14.93 -13.21 -29.06
CA ALA A 258 -16.03 -12.25 -29.24
C ALA A 258 -15.55 -10.79 -29.20
N ILE A 259 -14.56 -10.49 -28.35
CA ILE A 259 -13.94 -9.15 -28.27
C ILE A 259 -13.04 -8.90 -29.49
N ILE A 260 -12.24 -9.88 -29.92
CA ILE A 260 -11.38 -9.78 -31.12
C ILE A 260 -12.21 -9.50 -32.38
N ARG A 261 -13.38 -10.15 -32.53
CA ARG A 261 -14.30 -9.88 -33.66
C ARG A 261 -14.78 -8.44 -33.71
N ARG A 262 -14.80 -7.75 -32.57
CA ARG A 262 -15.27 -6.37 -32.43
C ARG A 262 -14.15 -5.34 -32.64
N PHE A 263 -12.88 -5.77 -32.62
CA PHE A 263 -11.69 -4.93 -32.84
C PHE A 263 -10.76 -5.59 -33.88
N PRO A 264 -11.03 -5.41 -35.18
CA PRO A 264 -10.30 -6.06 -36.27
C PRO A 264 -8.79 -5.77 -36.27
N ASP A 265 -8.40 -4.60 -35.76
CA ASP A 265 -6.99 -4.17 -35.68
C ASP A 265 -6.13 -5.13 -34.84
N LEU A 266 -6.72 -5.79 -33.84
CA LEU A 266 -6.03 -6.78 -33.01
C LEU A 266 -5.71 -8.06 -33.79
N HIS A 267 -6.53 -8.42 -34.78
CA HIS A 267 -6.33 -9.60 -35.62
C HIS A 267 -5.04 -9.47 -36.44
N ASN A 268 -4.82 -8.28 -37.00
CA ASN A 268 -3.63 -7.97 -37.79
C ASN A 268 -2.38 -7.84 -36.91
N HIS A 269 -2.50 -7.28 -35.70
CA HIS A 269 -1.36 -7.06 -34.81
C HIS A 269 -0.80 -8.37 -34.19
N PHE A 270 -1.67 -9.33 -33.86
CA PHE A 270 -1.31 -10.58 -33.17
C PHE A 270 -1.49 -11.83 -34.04
N GLN A 271 -1.68 -11.67 -35.36
CA GLN A 271 -1.84 -12.75 -36.35
C GLN A 271 -2.67 -13.93 -35.83
N ILE A 272 -3.89 -13.60 -35.41
CA ILE A 272 -4.72 -14.48 -34.58
C ILE A 272 -5.36 -15.58 -35.42
N LYS A 273 -5.20 -16.84 -35.04
CA LYS A 273 -5.90 -17.97 -35.66
C LYS A 273 -7.08 -18.42 -34.82
N LEU A 274 -8.28 -18.40 -35.39
CA LEU A 274 -9.50 -18.80 -34.71
C LEU A 274 -9.74 -20.31 -34.88
N VAL A 275 -9.58 -21.08 -33.80
CA VAL A 275 -9.62 -22.56 -33.84
C VAL A 275 -10.89 -23.10 -33.16
N ASP A 276 -11.46 -24.17 -33.71
CA ASP A 276 -12.55 -24.93 -33.08
C ASP A 276 -11.97 -25.85 -31.98
N GLN A 277 -12.71 -26.09 -30.88
CA GLN A 277 -12.18 -26.71 -29.65
C GLN A 277 -11.24 -27.92 -29.89
N PRO A 278 -10.08 -28.03 -29.21
CA PRO A 278 -9.32 -29.27 -29.18
C PRO A 278 -10.01 -30.32 -28.30
N SER A 279 -9.83 -31.58 -28.67
CA SER A 279 -10.52 -32.76 -28.11
C SER A 279 -10.22 -33.02 -26.62
N LYS A 280 -11.20 -33.63 -25.95
CA LYS A 280 -11.42 -33.82 -24.50
C LYS A 280 -10.34 -34.57 -23.68
N LYS A 281 -9.06 -34.67 -24.08
CA LYS A 281 -8.06 -35.51 -23.38
C LYS A 281 -6.98 -34.78 -22.55
N ALA A 282 -7.06 -33.47 -22.34
CA ALA A 282 -6.07 -32.71 -21.55
C ALA A 282 -6.65 -31.91 -20.36
N GLN A 283 -7.78 -32.35 -19.78
CA GLN A 283 -8.50 -31.62 -18.73
C GLN A 283 -8.26 -32.10 -17.29
N ALA A 284 -7.22 -32.90 -17.05
CA ALA A 284 -6.75 -33.21 -15.70
C ALA A 284 -5.40 -32.52 -15.45
N SER A 285 -5.34 -31.63 -14.45
CA SER A 285 -4.17 -30.96 -13.84
C SER A 285 -3.86 -29.48 -14.14
N LYS A 286 -4.55 -28.78 -15.04
CA LYS A 286 -4.42 -27.31 -15.09
C LYS A 286 -5.37 -26.66 -14.09
N GLN A 287 -4.82 -26.16 -12.98
CA GLN A 287 -5.45 -25.09 -12.18
C GLN A 287 -6.05 -24.08 -13.16
N LYS A 288 -7.39 -23.97 -13.23
CA LYS A 288 -8.06 -23.02 -14.12
C LYS A 288 -7.47 -21.64 -13.84
N ALA A 289 -6.72 -21.11 -14.81
CA ALA A 289 -6.05 -19.83 -14.64
C ALA A 289 -7.11 -18.76 -14.33
N VAL A 290 -6.97 -18.12 -13.18
CA VAL A 290 -7.88 -17.04 -12.78
C VAL A 290 -7.65 -15.89 -13.75
N GLY A 291 -8.72 -15.45 -14.43
CA GLY A 291 -8.61 -14.37 -15.41
C GLY A 291 -8.11 -13.10 -14.74
N HIS A 292 -7.20 -12.36 -15.39
CA HIS A 292 -6.61 -11.13 -14.82
C HIS A 292 -7.65 -10.10 -14.42
N TYR A 293 -8.78 -10.06 -15.13
CA TYR A 293 -9.90 -9.20 -14.81
C TYR A 293 -10.51 -9.48 -13.43
N VAL A 294 -10.47 -10.74 -12.98
CA VAL A 294 -10.89 -11.14 -11.63
C VAL A 294 -9.90 -10.62 -10.61
N THR A 295 -8.59 -10.80 -10.85
CA THR A 295 -7.54 -10.26 -9.95
C THR A 295 -7.59 -8.74 -9.87
N LEU A 296 -7.79 -8.05 -10.98
CA LEU A 296 -7.91 -6.59 -11.04
C LEU A 296 -9.15 -6.09 -10.26
N TYR A 297 -10.26 -6.81 -10.35
CA TYR A 297 -11.44 -6.54 -9.54
C TYR A 297 -11.17 -6.75 -8.04
N LEU A 298 -10.54 -7.86 -7.67
CA LEU A 298 -10.19 -8.16 -6.27
C LEU A 298 -9.17 -7.16 -5.69
N ASN A 299 -8.27 -6.62 -6.51
CA ASN A 299 -7.31 -5.58 -6.10
C ASN A 299 -7.96 -4.24 -5.71
N LYS A 300 -9.23 -4.01 -6.05
CA LYS A 300 -9.97 -2.85 -5.52
C LYS A 300 -10.23 -2.98 -4.00
N GLY A 301 -10.13 -4.20 -3.47
CA GLY A 301 -10.23 -4.54 -2.06
C GLY A 301 -11.65 -4.49 -1.48
N GLY A 302 -11.87 -5.14 -0.34
CA GLY A 302 -13.16 -5.20 0.34
C GLY A 302 -13.78 -3.87 0.80
N LYS A 303 -13.05 -2.74 0.71
CA LYS A 303 -13.58 -1.40 0.95
C LYS A 303 -14.19 -0.75 -0.30
N PHE A 304 -13.98 -1.34 -1.48
CA PHE A 304 -14.56 -0.84 -2.72
C PHE A 304 -16.08 -1.08 -2.72
N ILE A 305 -16.85 0.01 -2.75
CA ILE A 305 -18.30 -0.03 -2.83
C ILE A 305 -18.69 0.35 -4.27
N MET A 306 -19.33 -0.58 -4.99
CA MET A 306 -19.87 -0.28 -6.31
C MET A 306 -20.98 0.76 -6.18
N ASP A 307 -20.79 1.92 -6.79
CA ASP A 307 -21.78 2.98 -6.86
C ASP A 307 -22.84 2.62 -7.90
N LYS A 308 -23.97 2.13 -7.39
CA LYS A 308 -25.16 1.83 -8.16
C LYS A 308 -26.25 2.88 -7.95
N HIS A 309 -26.00 3.89 -7.11
CA HIS A 309 -27.02 4.82 -6.68
C HIS A 309 -27.19 5.94 -7.69
N ARG A 310 -28.40 6.06 -8.24
CA ARG A 310 -28.80 7.30 -8.89
C ARG A 310 -29.12 8.29 -7.79
N CYS A 311 -28.46 9.44 -7.80
CA CYS A 311 -28.92 10.56 -7.00
C CYS A 311 -30.26 10.97 -7.59
N SER A 312 -31.36 10.75 -6.86
CA SER A 312 -32.71 11.14 -7.25
C SER A 312 -33.18 12.33 -6.41
N LEU A 313 -34.07 13.17 -6.95
CA LEU A 313 -34.64 14.27 -6.18
C LEU A 313 -35.26 13.80 -4.84
N PRO A 314 -36.03 12.69 -4.78
CA PRO A 314 -36.51 12.14 -3.51
C PRO A 314 -35.41 11.80 -2.50
N ASP A 315 -34.26 11.29 -2.94
CA ASP A 315 -33.14 10.95 -2.05
C ASP A 315 -32.45 12.21 -1.50
N VAL A 316 -32.32 13.24 -2.34
CA VAL A 316 -31.81 14.55 -1.92
C VAL A 316 -32.75 15.17 -0.89
N LEU A 317 -34.06 15.15 -1.15
CA LEU A 317 -35.07 15.68 -0.22
C LEU A 317 -35.07 14.92 1.11
N ARG A 318 -34.93 13.58 1.09
CA ARG A 318 -34.79 12.77 2.31
C ARG A 318 -33.53 13.14 3.10
N SER A 319 -32.43 13.40 2.42
CA SER A 319 -31.18 13.84 3.04
C SER A 319 -31.33 15.24 3.67
N LEU A 320 -32.07 16.13 2.99
CA LEU A 320 -32.42 17.45 3.51
C LEU A 320 -33.31 17.37 4.75
N ASP A 321 -34.25 16.42 4.81
CA ASP A 321 -35.08 16.18 6.00
C ASP A 321 -34.26 15.65 7.19
N GLN A 322 -33.29 14.77 6.92
CA GLN A 322 -32.35 14.31 7.95
C GLN A 322 -31.46 15.46 8.46
N MET A 323 -31.01 16.35 7.56
CA MET A 323 -30.26 17.54 7.92
C MET A 323 -31.11 18.50 8.75
N ALA A 324 -32.35 18.76 8.35
CA ALA A 324 -33.29 19.59 9.09
C ALA A 324 -33.46 19.09 10.53
N THR A 325 -33.66 17.78 10.70
CA THR A 325 -33.76 17.15 12.03
C THR A 325 -32.49 17.38 12.87
N LYS A 326 -31.29 17.31 12.27
CA LYS A 326 -30.03 17.57 12.96
C LYS A 326 -29.88 19.05 13.35
N LEU A 327 -30.28 19.98 12.48
CA LEU A 327 -30.22 21.42 12.74
C LEU A 327 -31.15 21.83 13.88
N HIS A 328 -32.40 21.33 13.88
CA HIS A 328 -33.32 21.57 14.99
C HIS A 328 -32.77 21.02 16.31
N LYS A 329 -32.15 19.83 16.30
CA LYS A 329 -31.48 19.28 17.49
C LYS A 329 -30.33 20.17 17.96
N ALA A 330 -29.46 20.60 17.04
CA ALA A 330 -28.33 21.47 17.36
C ALA A 330 -28.79 22.80 17.98
N LYS A 331 -29.75 23.49 17.35
CA LYS A 331 -30.29 24.78 17.84
C LYS A 331 -30.97 24.62 19.20
N PHE A 332 -31.76 23.55 19.40
CA PHE A 332 -32.42 23.27 20.68
C PHE A 332 -31.44 23.07 21.83
N PHE A 333 -30.28 22.43 21.59
CA PHE A 333 -29.26 22.20 22.62
C PHE A 333 -28.25 23.35 22.74
N ALA A 334 -28.13 24.24 21.74
CA ALA A 334 -27.17 25.36 21.76
C ALA A 334 -27.39 26.36 22.93
N LYS A 335 -28.66 26.54 23.36
CA LYS A 335 -29.01 27.43 24.48
C LYS A 335 -29.02 26.75 25.84
N LYS A 336 -28.77 25.43 25.90
CA LYS A 336 -28.74 24.69 27.15
C LYS A 336 -27.33 24.70 27.71
N PRO A 337 -27.14 24.84 29.04
CA PRO A 337 -25.81 24.75 29.63
C PRO A 337 -25.14 23.45 29.18
N ASN A 338 -23.84 23.52 28.95
CA ASN A 338 -23.02 22.48 28.34
C ASN A 338 -22.80 21.27 29.28
N VAL A 339 -23.86 20.77 29.91
CA VAL A 339 -23.87 19.61 30.82
C VAL A 339 -23.55 18.31 30.05
N ALA A 340 -23.60 18.35 28.72
CA ALA A 340 -23.35 17.21 27.84
C ALA A 340 -21.86 16.92 27.57
N MET A 341 -20.94 17.84 27.82
CA MET A 341 -19.53 17.68 27.40
C MET A 341 -18.69 16.71 28.25
N LYS A 342 -19.21 16.20 29.39
CA LYS A 342 -18.49 15.22 30.24
C LYS A 342 -19.11 13.83 30.32
N ARG A 343 -20.31 13.60 29.77
CA ARG A 343 -20.90 12.24 29.79
C ARG A 343 -20.44 11.49 28.55
N LYS A 344 -19.55 10.49 28.72
CA LYS A 344 -19.34 9.43 27.71
C LYS A 344 -20.73 9.00 27.22
N LYS A 345 -20.97 9.06 25.91
CA LYS A 345 -22.25 8.66 25.30
C LYS A 345 -22.55 7.24 25.76
N ALA A 346 -23.67 7.03 26.47
CA ALA A 346 -24.07 5.70 26.91
C ALA A 346 -24.23 4.81 25.67
N ASN A 347 -23.53 3.68 25.64
CA ASN A 347 -23.57 2.74 24.52
C ASN A 347 -24.89 1.95 24.53
N CYS A 348 -25.50 1.80 25.70
CA CYS A 348 -26.79 1.14 25.91
C CYS A 348 -27.98 2.10 25.76
N ALA A 349 -28.15 2.67 24.55
CA ALA A 349 -29.26 3.57 24.26
C ALA A 349 -30.09 3.10 23.06
N VAL A 350 -31.41 3.04 23.24
CA VAL A 350 -32.37 2.85 22.15
C VAL A 350 -32.54 4.17 21.39
N SER A 351 -32.65 4.08 20.06
CA SER A 351 -32.98 5.23 19.22
C SER A 351 -34.25 5.91 19.73
N SER A 352 -34.18 7.22 19.96
CA SER A 352 -35.33 8.01 20.39
C SER A 352 -36.03 8.59 19.16
N PHE A 353 -37.35 8.41 19.10
CA PHE A 353 -38.22 9.09 18.14
C PHE A 353 -38.51 10.55 18.53
N TRP A 354 -38.00 11.00 19.69
CA TRP A 354 -38.17 12.37 20.12
C TRP A 354 -37.46 13.32 19.15
N SER A 355 -38.21 14.34 18.73
CA SER A 355 -37.70 15.47 17.97
C SER A 355 -37.94 16.75 18.78
N PRO A 356 -37.00 17.71 18.76
CA PRO A 356 -37.19 19.00 19.40
C PRO A 356 -38.35 19.77 18.74
N PRO A 357 -38.93 20.75 19.44
CA PRO A 357 -39.81 21.74 18.83
C PRO A 357 -39.14 22.38 17.61
N LEU A 358 -39.94 22.67 16.58
CA LEU A 358 -39.46 23.35 15.40
C LEU A 358 -39.02 24.78 15.76
N ASP A 359 -37.88 25.17 15.21
CA ASP A 359 -37.31 26.52 15.34
C ASP A 359 -37.59 27.27 14.04
N GLU A 360 -38.15 28.47 14.14
CA GLU A 360 -38.65 29.19 12.95
C GLU A 360 -37.51 29.56 11.99
N ASP A 361 -36.33 29.93 12.50
CA ASP A 361 -35.16 30.25 11.67
C ASP A 361 -34.72 29.01 10.88
N VAL A 362 -34.59 27.86 11.56
CA VAL A 362 -34.23 26.60 10.93
C VAL A 362 -35.30 26.17 9.92
N SER A 363 -36.57 26.31 10.26
CA SER A 363 -37.68 25.98 9.35
C SER A 363 -37.74 26.90 8.14
N ALA A 364 -37.43 28.19 8.28
CA ALA A 364 -37.32 29.12 7.16
C ALA A 364 -36.15 28.74 6.23
N LEU A 365 -34.98 28.45 6.79
CA LEU A 365 -33.81 27.99 6.03
C LEU A 365 -34.09 26.67 5.28
N VAL A 366 -34.68 25.68 5.96
CA VAL A 366 -35.01 24.39 5.34
C VAL A 366 -36.04 24.55 4.22
N ARG A 367 -37.04 25.42 4.38
CA ARG A 367 -38.00 25.77 3.30
C ARG A 367 -37.30 26.42 2.11
N GLN A 368 -36.39 27.35 2.35
CA GLN A 368 -35.61 27.99 1.29
C GLN A 368 -34.75 26.97 0.54
N LEU A 369 -33.93 26.20 1.26
CA LEU A 369 -33.09 25.16 0.66
C LEU A 369 -33.92 24.12 -0.11
N ARG A 370 -35.09 23.74 0.40
CA ARG A 370 -35.99 22.81 -0.31
C ARG A 370 -36.49 23.41 -1.63
N ARG A 371 -36.86 24.70 -1.66
CA ARG A 371 -37.25 25.40 -2.89
C ARG A 371 -36.09 25.47 -3.87
N ASP A 372 -34.91 25.85 -3.39
CA ASP A 372 -33.71 25.97 -4.22
C ASP A 372 -33.31 24.61 -4.81
N VAL A 373 -33.34 23.54 -4.01
CA VAL A 373 -33.10 22.18 -4.50
C VAL A 373 -34.13 21.79 -5.55
N ILE A 374 -35.42 22.03 -5.34
CA ILE A 374 -36.46 21.66 -6.32
C ILE A 374 -36.30 22.45 -7.63
N SER A 375 -35.95 23.73 -7.57
CA SER A 375 -35.82 24.59 -8.75
C SER A 375 -34.51 24.37 -9.51
N SER A 376 -33.42 24.02 -8.81
CA SER A 376 -32.09 23.89 -9.40
C SER A 376 -31.65 22.44 -9.61
N TYR A 377 -32.43 21.45 -9.17
CA TYR A 377 -32.05 20.05 -9.30
C TYR A 377 -32.04 19.62 -10.77
N VAL A 378 -30.88 19.15 -11.21
CA VAL A 378 -30.69 18.50 -12.49
C VAL A 378 -30.21 17.08 -12.22
N GLU A 379 -30.93 16.09 -12.74
CA GLU A 379 -30.51 14.69 -12.62
C GLU A 379 -29.14 14.52 -13.28
N LYS A 380 -28.12 14.20 -12.47
CA LYS A 380 -26.80 13.91 -13.00
C LYS A 380 -26.79 12.48 -13.55
N PRO A 381 -26.20 12.25 -14.73
CA PRO A 381 -26.02 10.89 -15.22
C PRO A 381 -25.20 10.06 -14.22
N LEU A 382 -25.63 8.81 -13.99
CA LEU A 382 -24.95 7.88 -13.09
C LEU A 382 -23.49 7.68 -13.55
N ARG A 383 -22.54 8.25 -12.82
CA ARG A 383 -21.12 7.94 -13.00
C ARG A 383 -20.83 6.62 -12.29
N ARG A 384 -20.88 5.52 -13.04
CA ARG A 384 -20.51 4.21 -12.52
C ARG A 384 -19.02 4.24 -12.15
N ASN A 385 -18.70 3.96 -10.88
CA ASN A 385 -17.32 3.74 -10.43
C ASN A 385 -16.82 2.30 -10.73
N PHE A 386 -17.58 1.56 -11.55
CA PHE A 386 -17.28 0.20 -11.96
C PHE A 386 -17.46 0.04 -13.47
N MET A 387 -16.60 -0.75 -14.07
CA MET A 387 -16.55 -1.06 -15.50
C MET A 387 -17.34 -2.34 -15.79
N TRP A 388 -17.65 -2.58 -17.07
CA TRP A 388 -18.23 -3.85 -17.51
C TRP A 388 -17.36 -5.05 -17.12
N LEU A 389 -16.03 -4.84 -17.01
CA LEU A 389 -15.07 -5.85 -16.59
C LEU A 389 -15.29 -6.29 -15.14
N ASP A 390 -15.65 -5.37 -14.25
CA ASP A 390 -16.00 -5.70 -12.86
C ASP A 390 -17.25 -6.58 -12.82
N CYS A 391 -18.23 -6.31 -13.68
CA CYS A 391 -19.40 -7.17 -13.83
C CYS A 391 -19.03 -8.57 -14.29
N LYS A 392 -18.08 -8.70 -15.24
CA LYS A 392 -17.55 -9.99 -15.67
C LYS A 392 -16.78 -10.71 -14.59
N ALA A 393 -15.94 -10.01 -13.83
CA ALA A 393 -15.24 -10.57 -12.67
C ALA A 393 -16.24 -11.15 -11.65
N ILE A 394 -17.30 -10.40 -11.33
CA ILE A 394 -18.36 -10.86 -10.43
C ILE A 394 -19.09 -12.08 -10.99
N GLN A 395 -19.42 -12.08 -12.30
CA GLN A 395 -20.05 -13.24 -12.94
C GLN A 395 -19.15 -14.48 -12.88
N TRP A 396 -17.86 -14.32 -13.14
CA TRP A 396 -16.87 -15.39 -13.05
C TRP A 396 -16.75 -15.92 -11.62
N LEU A 397 -16.65 -15.05 -10.62
CA LEU A 397 -16.62 -15.43 -9.20
C LEU A 397 -17.89 -16.18 -8.78
N LYS A 398 -19.06 -15.76 -9.28
CA LYS A 398 -20.34 -16.45 -9.04
C LYS A 398 -20.36 -17.84 -9.69
N LEU A 399 -19.87 -17.96 -10.92
CA LEU A 399 -19.80 -19.23 -11.64
C LEU A 399 -18.87 -20.24 -10.93
N HIS A 400 -17.77 -19.75 -10.36
CA HIS A 400 -16.79 -20.59 -9.66
C HIS A 400 -17.06 -20.71 -8.16
N LYS A 401 -18.23 -20.26 -7.66
CA LYS A 401 -18.55 -20.25 -6.23
C LYS A 401 -18.39 -21.63 -5.59
N SER A 402 -18.65 -22.74 -6.29
CA SER A 402 -18.47 -24.10 -5.76
C SER A 402 -17.00 -24.48 -5.53
N GLU A 403 -16.06 -23.91 -6.29
CA GLU A 403 -14.65 -24.26 -6.27
C GLU A 403 -13.81 -23.31 -5.40
N ILE A 404 -14.18 -22.02 -5.35
CA ILE A 404 -13.40 -20.97 -4.69
C ILE A 404 -14.17 -20.21 -3.61
N VAL A 405 -13.42 -19.63 -2.67
CA VAL A 405 -13.88 -18.71 -1.63
C VAL A 405 -12.96 -17.49 -1.63
N ILE A 406 -13.56 -16.29 -1.58
CA ILE A 406 -12.83 -15.07 -1.24
C ILE A 406 -12.99 -14.87 0.27
N ALA A 407 -11.87 -14.87 0.99
CA ALA A 407 -11.80 -14.68 2.43
C ALA A 407 -10.94 -13.46 2.77
N THR A 408 -11.10 -12.93 3.98
CA THR A 408 -10.25 -11.82 4.46
C THR A 408 -8.99 -12.38 5.10
N ALA A 409 -7.84 -11.81 4.76
CA ALA A 409 -6.56 -12.14 5.39
C ALA A 409 -6.40 -11.41 6.72
N ASP A 410 -5.77 -12.08 7.68
CA ASP A 410 -5.40 -11.51 8.97
C ASP A 410 -4.35 -10.39 8.82
N LYS A 411 -4.20 -9.54 9.84
CA LYS A 411 -3.24 -8.41 9.86
C LYS A 411 -3.44 -7.37 8.75
N GLY A 412 -4.65 -7.29 8.18
CA GLY A 412 -4.99 -6.26 7.19
C GLY A 412 -4.38 -6.49 5.80
N LEU A 413 -3.97 -7.73 5.47
CA LEU A 413 -3.36 -8.09 4.18
C LEU A 413 -4.35 -8.17 2.99
N GLY A 414 -5.56 -7.65 3.15
CA GLY A 414 -6.58 -7.62 2.10
C GLY A 414 -7.34 -8.94 1.93
N ASP A 415 -7.86 -9.15 0.72
CA ASP A 415 -8.65 -10.33 0.38
C ASP A 415 -7.77 -11.44 -0.23
N VAL A 416 -8.05 -12.69 0.12
CA VAL A 416 -7.39 -13.89 -0.40
C VAL A 416 -8.39 -14.80 -1.09
N MET A 417 -7.99 -15.34 -2.25
CA MET A 417 -8.73 -16.35 -2.97
C MET A 417 -8.20 -17.74 -2.63
N LEU A 418 -9.08 -18.62 -2.13
CA LEU A 418 -8.73 -19.94 -1.64
C LEU A 418 -9.65 -21.02 -2.21
N PRO A 419 -9.16 -22.27 -2.32
CA PRO A 419 -10.02 -23.42 -2.62
C PRO A 419 -11.12 -23.58 -1.55
N ARG A 420 -12.36 -23.81 -1.98
CA ARG A 420 -13.50 -24.03 -1.07
C ARG A 420 -13.29 -25.27 -0.19
N CYS A 421 -12.63 -26.31 -0.71
CA CYS A 421 -12.32 -27.51 0.05
C CYS A 421 -11.42 -27.19 1.25
N TRP A 422 -10.36 -26.39 1.06
CA TRP A 422 -9.48 -25.96 2.13
C TRP A 422 -10.25 -25.16 3.19
N VAL A 423 -11.04 -24.15 2.77
CA VAL A 423 -11.84 -23.33 3.70
C VAL A 423 -12.84 -24.18 4.47
N SER A 424 -13.45 -25.17 3.82
CA SER A 424 -14.42 -26.06 4.46
C SER A 424 -13.75 -26.94 5.52
N ALA A 425 -12.61 -27.56 5.18
CA ALA A 425 -11.84 -28.38 6.10
C ALA A 425 -11.33 -27.56 7.28
N GLU A 426 -10.87 -26.33 7.04
CA GLU A 426 -10.37 -25.46 8.10
C GLU A 426 -11.48 -24.96 9.03
N LEU A 427 -12.67 -24.62 8.50
CA LEU A 427 -13.82 -24.26 9.33
C LEU A 427 -14.24 -25.43 10.24
N GLU A 428 -14.27 -26.65 9.70
CA GLU A 428 -14.59 -27.86 10.46
C GLU A 428 -13.58 -28.10 11.58
N ARG A 429 -12.28 -28.04 11.25
CA ARG A 429 -11.19 -28.16 12.24
C ARG A 429 -11.30 -27.09 13.35
N LEU A 430 -11.66 -25.86 13.00
CA LEU A 430 -11.84 -24.77 13.96
C LEU A 430 -13.07 -24.96 14.86
N LEU A 431 -14.17 -25.50 14.33
CA LEU A 431 -15.34 -25.85 15.14
C LEU A 431 -15.00 -26.96 16.14
N GLN A 432 -14.29 -28.00 15.71
CA GLN A 432 -13.91 -29.12 16.57
C GLN A 432 -12.93 -28.74 17.71
N THR A 433 -12.17 -27.65 17.56
CA THR A 433 -11.15 -27.24 18.53
C THR A 433 -11.63 -26.23 19.56
N GLY A 434 -12.70 -25.47 19.28
CA GLY A 434 -13.16 -24.37 20.14
C GLY A 434 -14.66 -24.35 20.42
N PHE A 435 -15.42 -25.31 19.90
CA PHE A 435 -16.87 -25.36 20.02
C PHE A 435 -17.37 -26.77 20.32
N CYS A 436 -18.50 -26.88 21.02
CA CYS A 436 -19.31 -28.10 21.05
C CYS A 436 -20.48 -27.98 20.07
N HIS A 437 -20.73 -29.05 19.32
CA HIS A 437 -21.98 -29.22 18.57
C HIS A 437 -23.16 -29.35 19.53
N LEU A 438 -24.30 -28.77 19.17
CA LEU A 438 -25.58 -28.95 19.86
C LEU A 438 -26.65 -29.35 18.84
N SER A 439 -27.56 -30.22 19.27
CA SER A 439 -28.78 -30.46 18.50
C SER A 439 -29.62 -29.18 18.44
N ASN A 440 -30.44 -29.06 17.39
CA ASN A 440 -31.31 -27.89 17.23
C ASN A 440 -32.33 -27.79 18.37
N GLU A 441 -32.84 -28.93 18.86
CA GLU A 441 -33.78 -28.98 19.99
C GLU A 441 -33.10 -28.52 21.28
N GLU A 442 -31.89 -29.01 21.55
CA GLU A 442 -31.12 -28.63 22.73
C GLU A 442 -30.77 -27.14 22.72
N TYR A 443 -30.32 -26.63 21.58
CA TYR A 443 -30.07 -25.21 21.38
C TYR A 443 -31.33 -24.37 21.65
N VAL A 444 -32.45 -24.70 20.99
CA VAL A 444 -33.70 -23.93 21.12
C VAL A 444 -34.15 -23.88 22.59
N ALA A 445 -34.11 -25.01 23.29
CA ALA A 445 -34.47 -25.06 24.71
C ALA A 445 -33.54 -24.20 25.58
N LYS A 446 -32.22 -24.33 25.41
CA LYS A 446 -31.23 -23.56 26.19
C LYS A 446 -31.29 -22.06 25.91
N ALA A 447 -31.33 -21.68 24.64
CA ALA A 447 -31.41 -20.28 24.23
C ALA A 447 -32.73 -19.64 24.67
N PHE A 448 -33.86 -20.34 24.55
CA PHE A 448 -35.15 -19.84 25.03
C PHE A 448 -35.12 -19.61 26.55
N LYS A 449 -34.61 -20.58 27.32
CA LYS A 449 -34.44 -20.44 28.77
C LYS A 449 -33.57 -19.23 29.12
N ALA A 450 -32.44 -19.06 28.43
CA ALA A 450 -31.53 -17.94 28.65
C ALA A 450 -32.19 -16.58 28.33
N ARG A 451 -32.95 -16.49 27.23
CA ARG A 451 -33.72 -15.29 26.87
C ARG A 451 -34.75 -14.94 27.95
N CYS A 452 -35.57 -15.90 28.38
CA CYS A 452 -36.56 -15.68 29.44
C CYS A 452 -35.91 -15.25 30.76
N THR A 453 -34.78 -15.86 31.10
CA THR A 453 -34.03 -15.53 32.31
C THR A 453 -33.48 -14.10 32.25
N LEU A 454 -32.87 -13.72 31.12
CA LEU A 454 -32.38 -12.36 30.90
C LEU A 454 -33.50 -11.33 30.95
N ASP A 455 -34.63 -11.58 30.27
CA ASP A 455 -35.78 -10.68 30.24
C ASP A 455 -36.37 -10.49 31.64
N SER A 456 -36.59 -11.58 32.38
CA SER A 456 -37.10 -11.55 33.75
C SER A 456 -36.17 -10.77 34.69
N ALA A 457 -34.88 -11.10 34.70
CA ALA A 457 -33.88 -10.42 35.54
C ALA A 457 -33.78 -8.93 35.21
N THR A 458 -33.82 -8.58 33.91
CA THR A 458 -33.74 -7.18 33.46
C THR A 458 -34.96 -6.37 33.91
N ARG A 459 -36.18 -6.93 33.76
CA ARG A 459 -37.42 -6.27 34.21
C ARG A 459 -37.48 -6.12 35.72
N GLN A 460 -36.99 -7.11 36.46
CA GLN A 460 -36.90 -7.02 37.92
C GLN A 460 -35.98 -5.87 38.34
N MET A 461 -34.82 -5.74 37.72
CA MET A 461 -33.88 -4.64 38.01
C MET A 461 -34.42 -3.26 37.63
N GLU A 462 -35.23 -3.17 36.57
CA GLU A 462 -35.98 -1.95 36.24
C GLU A 462 -37.00 -1.60 37.32
N ALA A 463 -37.78 -2.58 37.78
CA ALA A 463 -38.83 -2.37 38.79
C ALA A 463 -38.28 -1.84 40.12
N ILE A 464 -37.08 -2.28 40.52
CA ILE A 464 -36.41 -1.79 41.74
C ILE A 464 -35.52 -0.55 41.50
N GLY A 465 -35.55 0.03 40.28
CA GLY A 465 -34.86 1.27 39.95
C GLY A 465 -33.34 1.15 39.73
N VAL A 466 -32.80 -0.06 39.64
CA VAL A 466 -31.37 -0.29 39.37
C VAL A 466 -31.02 -0.01 37.90
N LEU A 467 -31.91 -0.41 36.99
CA LEU A 467 -31.81 -0.09 35.57
C LEU A 467 -32.84 0.98 35.21
N CYS A 468 -32.46 1.92 34.35
CA CYS A 468 -33.46 2.82 33.78
C CYS A 468 -34.26 2.13 32.66
N PRO A 469 -35.49 2.58 32.36
CA PRO A 469 -36.33 1.99 31.32
C PRO A 469 -35.68 1.93 29.93
N LYS A 470 -34.76 2.87 29.63
CA LYS A 470 -34.02 2.89 28.36
C LYS A 470 -33.00 1.74 28.27
N GLN A 471 -32.31 1.44 29.37
CA GLN A 471 -31.35 0.33 29.43
C GLN A 471 -32.07 -1.01 29.38
N SER A 472 -33.15 -1.17 30.15
CA SER A 472 -33.99 -2.38 30.11
C SER A 472 -34.52 -2.63 28.70
N ARG A 473 -35.09 -1.60 28.05
CA ARG A 473 -35.55 -1.68 26.66
C ARG A 473 -34.42 -2.03 25.69
N PHE A 474 -33.22 -1.50 25.89
CA PHE A 474 -32.07 -1.82 25.04
C PHE A 474 -31.65 -3.28 25.18
N ILE A 475 -31.50 -3.78 26.41
CA ILE A 475 -31.07 -5.16 26.70
C ILE A 475 -32.10 -6.16 26.17
N CYS A 476 -33.38 -5.91 26.39
CA CYS A 476 -34.47 -6.76 25.89
C CYS A 476 -34.82 -6.51 24.41
N ASN A 477 -34.13 -5.59 23.73
CA ASN A 477 -34.46 -5.24 22.35
C ASN A 477 -34.20 -6.43 21.41
N ASP A 478 -35.25 -6.84 20.68
CA ASP A 478 -35.22 -7.93 19.70
C ASP A 478 -34.77 -9.29 20.27
N LEU A 479 -34.92 -9.49 21.58
CA LEU A 479 -34.46 -10.70 22.28
C LEU A 479 -35.07 -11.99 21.70
N TYR A 480 -36.30 -11.91 21.22
CA TYR A 480 -37.04 -13.04 20.64
C TYR A 480 -37.11 -13.01 19.10
N SER A 481 -36.75 -11.89 18.45
CA SER A 481 -36.88 -11.70 17.00
C SER A 481 -35.56 -11.88 16.23
N LYS A 482 -34.41 -11.74 16.91
CA LYS A 482 -33.09 -11.90 16.29
C LYS A 482 -32.66 -13.35 16.15
N ARG A 483 -31.93 -13.60 15.07
CA ARG A 483 -31.31 -14.89 14.73
C ARG A 483 -30.02 -15.10 15.53
N GLU A 484 -29.40 -16.23 15.29
CA GLU A 484 -28.16 -16.69 15.91
C GLU A 484 -26.93 -15.96 15.35
N GLY A 485 -25.79 -16.18 15.99
CA GLY A 485 -24.50 -15.80 15.45
C GLY A 485 -24.12 -16.57 14.20
N THR A 486 -23.16 -16.06 13.44
CA THR A 486 -22.60 -16.75 12.25
C THR A 486 -21.14 -17.08 12.48
N PHE A 487 -20.68 -18.21 11.91
CA PHE A 487 -19.28 -18.61 11.98
C PHE A 487 -18.55 -18.35 10.67
N ARG A 488 -17.40 -17.67 10.75
CA ARG A 488 -16.50 -17.42 9.62
C ARG A 488 -15.05 -17.51 10.07
N LEU A 489 -14.12 -17.51 9.11
CA LEU A 489 -12.69 -17.42 9.39
C LEU A 489 -12.04 -16.18 8.79
N THR A 490 -10.88 -15.82 9.33
CA THR A 490 -9.89 -14.93 8.69
C THR A 490 -8.60 -15.71 8.49
N VAL A 491 -7.84 -15.44 7.43
CA VAL A 491 -6.75 -16.32 6.99
C VAL A 491 -5.40 -15.78 7.46
N LYS A 492 -4.67 -16.55 8.27
CA LYS A 492 -3.30 -16.20 8.70
C LYS A 492 -2.28 -16.62 7.64
N LEU A 493 -2.12 -15.80 6.60
CA LEU A 493 -1.20 -16.06 5.47
C LEU A 493 0.28 -16.18 5.88
N HIS A 494 0.67 -15.55 6.99
CA HIS A 494 2.04 -15.52 7.47
C HIS A 494 2.45 -16.74 8.31
N LYS A 495 1.57 -17.74 8.46
CA LYS A 495 1.86 -19.00 9.16
C LYS A 495 2.11 -20.12 8.15
N CYS A 496 3.04 -21.02 8.47
CA CYS A 496 3.36 -22.21 7.67
C CYS A 496 3.22 -23.47 8.55
N PRO A 497 2.23 -24.35 8.29
CA PRO A 497 1.22 -24.26 7.24
C PRO A 497 0.23 -23.09 7.47
N MET A 498 -0.44 -22.67 6.40
CA MET A 498 -1.48 -21.62 6.47
C MET A 498 -2.64 -22.11 7.33
N VAL A 499 -3.13 -21.26 8.23
CA VAL A 499 -4.23 -21.56 9.16
C VAL A 499 -5.29 -20.47 9.18
N GLY A 500 -6.51 -20.83 9.58
CA GLY A 500 -7.60 -19.89 9.84
C GLY A 500 -7.62 -19.42 11.29
N ARG A 501 -8.08 -18.18 11.51
CA ARG A 501 -8.55 -17.70 12.82
C ARG A 501 -10.07 -17.75 12.84
N PRO A 502 -10.70 -18.42 13.83
CA PRO A 502 -12.15 -18.50 13.94
C PRO A 502 -12.71 -17.13 14.32
N ILE A 503 -13.88 -16.79 13.79
CA ILE A 503 -14.64 -15.59 14.16
C ILE A 503 -16.09 -15.99 14.38
N ALA A 504 -16.52 -15.94 15.63
CA ALA A 504 -17.90 -16.03 16.05
C ALA A 504 -18.55 -14.64 15.96
N ASN A 505 -19.27 -14.38 14.88
CA ASN A 505 -19.95 -13.11 14.68
C ASN A 505 -21.30 -13.09 15.40
N LEU A 506 -21.31 -12.57 16.63
CA LEU A 506 -22.50 -12.44 17.46
C LEU A 506 -23.14 -11.04 17.39
N SER A 507 -22.62 -10.13 16.55
CA SER A 507 -23.05 -8.72 16.50
C SER A 507 -24.53 -8.52 16.15
N HIS A 508 -25.12 -9.48 15.44
CA HIS A 508 -26.54 -9.47 15.06
C HIS A 508 -27.37 -10.50 15.82
N SER A 509 -26.78 -11.18 16.80
CA SER A 509 -27.51 -12.18 17.59
C SER A 509 -28.36 -11.52 18.67
N TRP A 510 -29.28 -12.29 19.26
CA TRP A 510 -30.05 -11.88 20.43
C TRP A 510 -29.18 -11.52 21.64
N LEU A 511 -27.93 -12.01 21.68
CA LEU A 511 -26.98 -11.74 22.76
C LEU A 511 -26.25 -10.39 22.64
N ALA A 512 -26.34 -9.74 21.47
CA ALA A 512 -25.59 -8.52 21.18
C ALA A 512 -25.88 -7.37 22.17
N PRO A 513 -27.14 -7.07 22.55
CA PRO A 513 -27.40 -5.98 23.50
C PRO A 513 -26.81 -6.25 24.89
N ALA A 514 -26.94 -7.47 25.40
CA ALA A 514 -26.34 -7.89 26.67
C ALA A 514 -24.80 -7.80 26.63
N SER A 515 -24.19 -8.22 25.52
CA SER A 515 -22.75 -8.10 25.30
C SER A 515 -22.27 -6.65 25.32
N LEU A 516 -23.00 -5.73 24.68
CA LEU A 516 -22.68 -4.30 24.68
C LEU A 516 -22.89 -3.66 26.06
N PHE A 517 -23.89 -4.12 26.82
CA PHE A 517 -24.05 -3.75 28.22
C PHE A 517 -22.84 -4.14 29.06
N LEU A 518 -22.32 -5.36 28.89
CA LEU A 518 -21.08 -5.79 29.55
C LEU A 518 -19.90 -4.90 29.19
N CYS A 519 -19.71 -4.51 27.92
CA CYS A 519 -18.64 -3.56 27.55
C CYS A 519 -18.73 -2.24 28.33
N GLU A 520 -19.95 -1.71 28.52
CA GLU A 520 -20.16 -0.44 29.23
C GLU A 520 -19.83 -0.56 30.73
N VAL A 521 -20.23 -1.66 31.38
CA VAL A 521 -20.01 -1.87 32.83
C VAL A 521 -18.64 -2.46 33.17
N LEU A 522 -17.96 -3.13 32.24
CA LEU A 522 -16.61 -3.66 32.47
C LEU A 522 -15.51 -2.66 32.12
N SER A 523 -15.80 -1.63 31.31
CA SER A 523 -14.82 -0.61 30.95
C SER A 523 -14.11 0.02 32.16
N PRO A 524 -14.79 0.42 33.26
CA PRO A 524 -14.11 1.00 34.41
C PRO A 524 -13.17 0.03 35.15
N LEU A 525 -13.41 -1.28 35.06
CA LEU A 525 -12.54 -2.30 35.64
C LEU A 525 -11.26 -2.42 34.80
N GLN A 526 -11.41 -2.51 33.47
CA GLN A 526 -10.26 -2.54 32.56
C GLN A 526 -9.40 -1.28 32.67
N ASP A 527 -10.02 -0.09 32.78
CA ASP A 527 -9.32 1.20 32.89
C ASP A 527 -8.42 1.29 34.14
N ARG A 528 -8.58 0.40 35.13
CA ARG A 528 -7.73 0.33 36.34
C ARG A 528 -6.55 -0.63 36.22
N LEU A 529 -6.45 -1.42 35.16
CA LEU A 529 -5.37 -2.39 35.00
C LEU A 529 -4.05 -1.67 34.62
N PRO A 530 -3.03 -1.65 35.48
CA PRO A 530 -1.86 -0.79 35.31
C PRO A 530 -0.92 -1.23 34.16
N HIS A 531 -0.94 -2.52 33.84
CA HIS A 531 -0.03 -3.13 32.86
C HIS A 531 -0.64 -3.26 31.47
N VAL A 532 -1.96 -3.05 31.32
CA VAL A 532 -2.63 -3.17 30.03
C VAL A 532 -2.43 -1.90 29.21
N VAL A 533 -1.90 -2.03 28.00
CA VAL A 533 -1.81 -0.92 27.03
C VAL A 533 -3.01 -0.94 26.09
N ALA A 534 -3.54 0.24 25.76
CA ALA A 534 -4.71 0.35 24.88
C ALA A 534 -4.33 0.28 23.39
N SER A 535 -3.10 0.65 23.04
CA SER A 535 -2.62 0.63 21.66
C SER A 535 -1.10 0.50 21.57
N SER A 536 -0.60 0.14 20.38
CA SER A 536 0.83 0.15 20.08
C SER A 536 1.45 1.54 20.23
N ALA A 537 0.68 2.62 20.00
CA ALA A 537 1.16 3.98 20.21
C ALA A 537 1.37 4.28 21.70
N ASP A 538 0.47 3.81 22.57
CA ASP A 538 0.62 3.96 24.02
C ASP A 538 1.81 3.15 24.53
N PHE A 539 1.97 1.93 24.03
CA PHE A 539 3.13 1.10 24.32
C PHE A 539 4.46 1.77 23.95
N LEU A 540 4.55 2.38 22.76
CA LEU A 540 5.76 3.08 22.32
C LEU A 540 6.09 4.33 23.17
N ARG A 541 5.09 4.95 23.80
CA ARG A 541 5.33 6.06 24.75
C ARG A 541 5.84 5.54 26.09
N ASP A 542 5.38 4.37 26.51
CA ASP A 542 5.70 3.79 27.82
C ASP A 542 7.03 3.00 27.82
N ILE A 543 7.46 2.44 26.69
CA ILE A 543 8.63 1.55 26.62
C ILE A 543 9.94 2.30 26.94
N PRO A 544 10.82 1.75 27.80
CA PRO A 544 12.11 2.35 28.08
C PRO A 544 12.96 2.44 26.81
N GLN A 545 13.61 3.59 26.60
CA GLN A 545 14.49 3.81 25.44
C GLN A 545 15.87 3.14 25.61
N VAL A 546 16.23 2.81 26.84
CA VAL A 546 17.49 2.15 27.20
C VAL A 546 17.17 1.01 28.17
N VAL A 547 17.70 -0.18 27.88
CA VAL A 547 17.62 -1.34 28.76
C VAL A 547 18.68 -1.18 29.87
N PRO A 548 18.32 -1.29 31.16
CA PRO A 548 19.30 -1.20 32.25
C PRO A 548 20.42 -2.24 32.13
N LEU A 549 21.58 -1.95 32.72
CA LEU A 549 22.69 -2.90 32.76
C LEU A 549 22.26 -4.19 33.48
N ASN A 550 22.57 -5.34 32.89
CA ASN A 550 22.19 -6.69 33.36
C ASN A 550 20.70 -7.03 33.25
N TYR A 551 19.91 -6.27 32.49
CA TYR A 551 18.53 -6.61 32.14
C TYR A 551 18.44 -7.00 30.67
N GLU A 552 17.47 -7.84 30.34
CA GLU A 552 17.13 -8.24 28.96
C GLU A 552 15.66 -7.95 28.67
N ILE A 553 15.34 -7.76 27.38
CA ILE A 553 13.95 -7.67 26.94
C ILE A 553 13.45 -9.07 26.58
N ALA A 554 12.34 -9.47 27.20
CA ALA A 554 11.63 -10.69 26.86
C ALA A 554 10.23 -10.37 26.33
N THR A 555 9.76 -11.21 25.40
CA THR A 555 8.40 -11.16 24.86
C THR A 555 7.68 -12.46 25.19
N ILE A 556 6.45 -12.38 25.67
CA ILE A 556 5.62 -13.53 26.05
C ILE A 556 4.33 -13.48 25.24
N ASP A 557 3.99 -14.59 24.57
CA ASP A 557 2.78 -14.75 23.75
C ASP A 557 1.88 -15.83 24.38
N ILE A 558 0.67 -15.46 24.80
CA ILE A 558 -0.30 -16.43 25.35
C ILE A 558 -0.98 -17.18 24.20
N LYS A 559 -0.53 -18.42 23.99
CA LYS A 559 -1.09 -19.30 22.95
C LYS A 559 -2.60 -19.51 23.15
N ASN A 560 -3.38 -19.15 22.14
CA ASN A 560 -4.83 -19.38 22.09
C ASN A 560 -5.59 -18.85 23.32
N LEU A 561 -5.24 -17.65 23.81
CA LEU A 561 -5.79 -17.04 25.03
C LEU A 561 -7.29 -17.30 25.22
N TYR A 562 -8.10 -16.95 24.22
CA TYR A 562 -9.56 -16.97 24.33
C TYR A 562 -10.17 -18.38 24.56
N PRO A 563 -9.88 -19.40 23.73
CA PRO A 563 -10.29 -20.78 23.99
C PRO A 563 -9.66 -21.43 25.23
N SER A 564 -8.46 -20.99 25.63
CA SER A 564 -7.73 -21.59 26.76
C SER A 564 -8.28 -21.21 28.13
N ILE A 565 -9.12 -20.19 28.22
CA ILE A 565 -9.75 -19.75 29.46
C ILE A 565 -10.95 -20.65 29.79
N GLN A 566 -10.96 -21.25 30.98
CA GLN A 566 -12.10 -22.04 31.45
C GLN A 566 -13.26 -21.12 31.84
N THR A 567 -14.46 -21.42 31.34
CA THR A 567 -15.65 -20.56 31.52
C THR A 567 -16.04 -20.36 32.98
N ASP A 568 -16.01 -21.42 33.80
CA ASP A 568 -16.42 -21.31 35.20
C ASP A 568 -15.40 -20.53 36.04
N HIS A 569 -14.10 -20.77 35.83
CA HIS A 569 -13.04 -19.99 36.48
C HIS A 569 -13.04 -18.51 36.05
N LEU A 570 -13.29 -18.24 34.76
CA LEU A 570 -13.48 -16.87 34.28
C LEU A 570 -14.65 -16.18 34.99
N LEU A 571 -15.77 -16.89 35.14
CA LEU A 571 -16.94 -16.35 35.82
C LEU A 571 -16.66 -16.07 37.29
N GLU A 572 -15.95 -16.96 37.98
CA GLU A 572 -15.52 -16.77 39.37
C GLU A 572 -14.66 -15.52 39.54
N VAL A 573 -13.52 -15.45 38.83
CA VAL A 573 -12.57 -14.34 38.90
C VAL A 573 -13.24 -12.99 38.60
N LEU A 574 -14.01 -12.91 37.51
CA LEU A 574 -14.67 -11.66 37.15
C LEU A 574 -15.80 -11.30 38.10
N SER A 575 -16.48 -12.28 38.71
CA SER A 575 -17.51 -11.99 39.71
C SER A 575 -16.90 -11.30 40.91
N ASP A 576 -15.75 -11.77 41.38
CA ASP A 576 -15.02 -11.16 42.50
C ASP A 576 -14.56 -9.74 42.14
N ASP A 577 -14.03 -9.52 40.94
CA ASP A 577 -13.66 -8.17 40.47
C ASP A 577 -14.87 -7.23 40.37
N ILE A 578 -16.01 -7.73 39.87
CA ILE A 578 -17.26 -6.97 39.77
C ILE A 578 -17.76 -6.60 41.17
N PHE A 579 -17.78 -7.53 42.11
CA PHE A 579 -18.22 -7.26 43.49
C PHE A 579 -17.23 -6.36 44.23
N GLY A 580 -15.93 -6.52 44.01
CA GLY A 580 -14.90 -5.65 44.58
C GLY A 580 -15.01 -4.21 44.08
N TYR A 581 -15.31 -4.00 42.79
CA TYR A 581 -15.44 -2.66 42.21
C TYR A 581 -16.78 -2.00 42.54
N TYR A 582 -17.90 -2.71 42.30
CA TYR A 582 -19.25 -2.14 42.43
C TYR A 582 -19.83 -2.28 43.85
N GLY A 583 -19.23 -3.12 44.70
CA GLY A 583 -19.78 -3.51 45.99
C GLY A 583 -20.88 -4.58 45.87
N MET A 584 -21.17 -5.25 46.99
CA MET A 584 -22.22 -6.28 47.09
C MET A 584 -23.63 -5.67 47.05
N ASN A 585 -24.08 -5.28 45.86
CA ASN A 585 -25.39 -4.66 45.64
C ASN A 585 -26.16 -5.32 44.46
N PRO A 586 -27.46 -5.01 44.28
CA PRO A 586 -28.28 -5.60 43.21
C PRO A 586 -27.72 -5.37 41.80
N LYS A 587 -27.05 -4.23 41.56
CA LYS A 587 -26.44 -3.93 40.26
C LYS A 587 -25.28 -4.88 39.96
N ALA A 588 -24.38 -5.09 40.91
CA ALA A 588 -23.26 -6.02 40.75
C ALA A 588 -23.75 -7.45 40.50
N LYS A 589 -24.74 -7.91 41.28
CA LYS A 589 -25.38 -9.23 41.09
C LYS A 589 -25.98 -9.37 39.68
N TYR A 590 -26.64 -8.32 39.20
CA TYR A 590 -27.20 -8.33 37.84
C TYR A 590 -26.09 -8.36 36.76
N ILE A 591 -25.00 -7.60 36.93
CA ILE A 591 -23.87 -7.64 35.99
C ILE A 591 -23.28 -9.05 35.91
N VAL A 592 -23.03 -9.70 37.06
CA VAL A 592 -22.56 -11.10 37.12
C VAL A 592 -23.54 -12.04 36.43
N HIS A 593 -24.85 -11.85 36.65
CA HIS A 593 -25.86 -12.69 36.01
C HIS A 593 -25.89 -12.51 34.48
N VAL A 594 -25.74 -11.27 33.98
CA VAL A 594 -25.62 -11.02 32.54
C VAL A 594 -24.32 -11.61 31.99
N LEU A 595 -23.21 -11.52 32.73
CA LEU A 595 -21.92 -12.13 32.37
C LEU A 595 -22.06 -13.65 32.21
N GLU A 596 -22.69 -14.32 33.17
CA GLU A 596 -22.96 -15.76 33.12
C GLU A 596 -23.79 -16.13 31.87
N ILE A 597 -24.89 -15.41 31.62
CA ILE A 597 -25.73 -15.62 30.44
C ILE A 597 -24.91 -15.45 29.16
N VAL A 598 -24.10 -14.39 29.06
CA VAL A 598 -23.29 -14.13 27.87
C VAL A 598 -22.25 -15.24 27.65
N LEU A 599 -21.51 -15.63 28.69
CA LEU A 599 -20.46 -16.66 28.56
C LEU A 599 -21.02 -18.04 28.22
N ARG A 600 -22.18 -18.41 28.79
CA ARG A 600 -22.76 -19.75 28.61
C ARG A 600 -23.58 -19.91 27.33
N ASN A 601 -23.90 -18.83 26.62
CA ASN A 601 -24.82 -18.83 25.47
C ASN A 601 -24.21 -18.26 24.18
N GLN A 602 -22.91 -18.47 23.98
CA GLN A 602 -22.17 -18.03 22.78
C GLN A 602 -22.40 -18.97 21.59
N TYR A 603 -23.58 -18.88 20.97
CA TYR A 603 -24.02 -19.75 19.87
C TYR A 603 -23.73 -19.20 18.47
N VAL A 604 -23.23 -20.06 17.58
CA VAL A 604 -23.05 -19.77 16.15
C VAL A 604 -23.67 -20.86 15.29
N MET A 605 -24.25 -20.47 14.16
CA MET A 605 -24.77 -21.38 13.16
C MET A 605 -23.75 -21.58 12.04
N HIS A 606 -23.50 -22.85 11.70
CA HIS A 606 -22.72 -23.24 10.53
C HIS A 606 -23.44 -24.36 9.77
N ARG A 607 -23.74 -24.13 8.47
CA ARG A 607 -24.41 -25.11 7.59
C ARG A 607 -25.74 -25.68 8.12
N GLY A 608 -26.47 -24.92 8.92
CA GLY A 608 -27.74 -25.35 9.50
C GLY A 608 -27.60 -26.09 10.84
N GLU A 609 -26.38 -26.26 11.34
CA GLU A 609 -26.08 -26.84 12.64
C GLU A 609 -25.64 -25.77 13.64
N CYS A 610 -25.91 -26.01 14.92
CA CYS A 610 -25.60 -25.10 16.00
C CYS A 610 -24.34 -25.53 16.76
N PHE A 611 -23.48 -24.57 17.05
CA PHE A 611 -22.26 -24.77 17.81
C PHE A 611 -22.16 -23.73 18.92
N ARG A 612 -21.74 -24.15 20.11
CA ARG A 612 -21.49 -23.26 21.27
C ARG A 612 -20.00 -23.18 21.55
N ALA A 613 -19.47 -21.98 21.70
CA ALA A 613 -18.07 -21.76 22.01
C ALA A 613 -17.71 -22.14 23.46
N PHE A 614 -16.46 -22.54 23.67
CA PHE A 614 -15.84 -22.63 25.00
C PHE A 614 -15.03 -21.36 25.32
N GLY A 615 -14.82 -21.09 26.61
CA GLY A 615 -14.06 -19.91 27.04
C GLY A 615 -14.67 -18.62 26.51
N ILE A 616 -13.83 -17.79 25.88
CA ILE A 616 -14.27 -16.56 25.22
C ILE A 616 -14.33 -16.83 23.72
N ALA A 617 -15.48 -16.68 23.07
CA ALA A 617 -15.53 -16.81 21.61
C ALA A 617 -14.70 -15.69 20.95
N THR A 618 -14.04 -15.97 19.83
CA THR A 618 -13.31 -14.89 19.14
C THR A 618 -14.30 -14.01 18.37
N GLY A 619 -14.37 -12.71 18.70
CA GLY A 619 -15.22 -11.72 18.01
C GLY A 619 -16.48 -11.28 18.76
N ILE A 620 -16.72 -11.79 19.97
CA ILE A 620 -17.77 -11.29 20.88
C ILE A 620 -17.40 -9.89 21.39
N PRO A 621 -18.34 -8.93 21.48
CA PRO A 621 -18.04 -7.55 21.85
C PRO A 621 -17.23 -7.37 23.16
N PRO A 622 -17.60 -7.98 24.30
CA PRO A 622 -16.84 -7.84 25.55
C PRO A 622 -15.54 -8.66 25.59
N GLY A 623 -15.20 -9.46 24.58
CA GLY A 623 -14.11 -10.44 24.66
C GLY A 623 -12.76 -9.87 25.12
N VAL A 624 -12.40 -8.66 24.65
CA VAL A 624 -11.16 -8.00 25.05
C VAL A 624 -11.19 -7.57 26.53
N PHE A 625 -12.31 -7.03 27.01
CA PHE A 625 -12.47 -6.65 28.42
C PHE A 625 -12.34 -7.87 29.32
N LEU A 626 -13.02 -8.97 28.97
CA LEU A 626 -12.99 -10.22 29.72
C LEU A 626 -11.56 -10.78 29.81
N ALA A 627 -10.86 -10.84 28.68
CA ALA A 627 -9.50 -11.33 28.63
C ALA A 627 -8.53 -10.44 29.41
N ASN A 628 -8.63 -9.11 29.27
CA ASN A 628 -7.75 -8.18 29.96
C ASN A 628 -7.90 -8.23 31.47
N ILE A 629 -9.14 -8.24 31.98
CA ILE A 629 -9.42 -8.33 33.42
C ILE A 629 -8.89 -9.65 33.95
N TYR A 630 -9.20 -10.77 33.28
CA TYR A 630 -8.76 -12.10 33.69
C TYR A 630 -7.23 -12.24 33.74
N VAL A 631 -6.53 -11.87 32.66
CA VAL A 631 -5.06 -11.94 32.60
C VAL A 631 -4.41 -10.88 33.50
N GLY A 632 -5.13 -9.82 33.86
CA GLY A 632 -4.68 -8.81 34.82
C GLY A 632 -4.29 -9.38 36.19
N HIS A 633 -4.90 -10.50 36.59
CA HIS A 633 -4.51 -11.22 37.81
C HIS A 633 -3.12 -11.87 37.68
N LEU A 634 -2.79 -12.42 36.51
CA LEU A 634 -1.45 -12.92 36.23
C LEU A 634 -0.42 -11.79 36.18
N ASP A 635 -0.78 -10.66 35.57
CA ASP A 635 0.09 -9.47 35.56
C ASP A 635 0.41 -9.01 36.99
N ALA A 636 -0.62 -8.93 37.85
CA ALA A 636 -0.47 -8.54 39.24
C ALA A 636 0.40 -9.52 40.04
N LEU A 637 0.23 -10.83 39.82
CA LEU A 637 1.05 -11.85 40.46
C LEU A 637 2.53 -11.72 40.06
N VAL A 638 2.81 -11.67 38.75
CA VAL A 638 4.18 -11.58 38.21
C VAL A 638 4.88 -10.30 38.70
N THR A 639 4.18 -9.18 38.66
CA THR A 639 4.75 -7.89 39.06
C THR A 639 4.89 -7.75 40.57
N HIS A 640 4.11 -8.48 41.37
CA HIS A 640 4.27 -8.55 42.81
C HIS A 640 5.44 -9.45 43.22
N GLU A 641 5.49 -10.69 42.71
CA GLU A 641 6.52 -11.68 43.08
C GLU A 641 7.91 -11.32 42.54
N HIS A 642 7.97 -10.66 41.38
CA HIS A 642 9.23 -10.31 40.71
C HIS A 642 9.48 -8.81 40.61
N ALA A 643 8.88 -8.01 41.50
CA ALA A 643 8.99 -6.55 41.49
C ALA A 643 10.45 -6.04 41.44
N ALA A 644 11.36 -6.72 42.14
CA ALA A 644 12.77 -6.34 42.20
C ALA A 644 13.54 -6.68 40.91
N GLN A 645 13.09 -7.68 40.17
CA GLN A 645 13.72 -8.13 38.92
C GLN A 645 13.09 -7.49 37.70
N LEU A 646 11.97 -6.77 37.81
CA LEU A 646 11.28 -6.17 36.66
C LEU A 646 11.55 -4.68 36.57
N ALA A 647 12.22 -4.25 35.49
CA ALA A 647 12.37 -2.83 35.16
C ALA A 647 11.18 -2.29 34.34
N PHE A 648 10.51 -3.15 33.58
CA PHE A 648 9.36 -2.79 32.75
C PHE A 648 8.45 -3.99 32.52
N TYR A 649 7.14 -3.79 32.52
CA TYR A 649 6.14 -4.82 32.22
C TYR A 649 4.86 -4.20 31.66
N LYS A 650 4.54 -4.52 30.40
CA LYS A 650 3.31 -4.07 29.72
C LYS A 650 2.75 -5.19 28.83
N ARG A 651 1.42 -5.25 28.72
CA ARG A 651 0.69 -6.27 27.97
C ARG A 651 -0.38 -5.66 27.05
N LEU A 652 -0.42 -6.14 25.81
CA LEU A 652 -1.48 -5.89 24.84
C LEU A 652 -2.26 -7.19 24.62
N VAL A 653 -3.34 -7.37 25.39
CA VAL A 653 -4.18 -8.58 25.36
C VAL A 653 -3.38 -9.86 25.63
N ASP A 654 -2.92 -10.57 24.61
CA ASP A 654 -2.14 -11.81 24.66
C ASP A 654 -0.63 -11.60 24.60
N ASP A 655 -0.17 -10.48 24.03
CA ASP A 655 1.25 -10.15 23.87
C ASP A 655 1.78 -9.35 25.07
N THR A 656 2.81 -9.83 25.73
CA THR A 656 3.49 -9.13 26.84
C THR A 656 4.94 -8.82 26.47
N VAL A 657 5.41 -7.63 26.85
CA VAL A 657 6.82 -7.26 26.79
C VAL A 657 7.26 -6.89 28.20
N CYS A 658 8.35 -7.50 28.65
CA CYS A 658 8.98 -7.18 29.92
C CYS A 658 10.49 -6.96 29.76
N CYS A 659 11.04 -6.21 30.71
CA CYS A 659 12.47 -6.00 30.88
C CYS A 659 12.84 -6.54 32.25
N ALA A 660 13.65 -7.61 32.30
CA ALA A 660 13.96 -8.35 33.52
C ALA A 660 15.42 -8.79 33.60
#